data_AF-A0A0P7WG23-F1
#
_entry.id   AF-A0A0P7WG23-F1
#
_cell.length_a   1.000
_cell.length_b   1.000
_cell.length_c   1.000
_cell.angle_alpha   90.00
_cell.angle_beta   90.00
_cell.angle_gamma   90.00
#
_symmetry.space_group_name_H-M   'P 1'
#
loop_
_entity.id
_entity.type
_entity.pdbx_description
1 polymer ?
#
loop_
_entity_poly.entity_id
_entity_poly.type
_entity_poly.pdbx_seq_one_letter_code
_entity_poly.pdbx_strand_id
1 'polypeptide(L)'
;MVPSIIKEALRLSSASLNIRVAKEAFQLRLENEKSYHIRKDDVIAFYPQMLHFDPEIYEDPLTFKYDRFLDENGQEKKSFYKDGRKLHYYFMPFGSGVTKCPGRFFAMYEIKQFLTLLLCYFEVELLDPNAEAPPLDQSRAGLGILQPAHDIDFRYRQPGEPPLMNGWIPYLGVALEYGRNPLEFLRSMQRKYGDIFTCKIAGSYFTFVLDPFSYGAVSRQGRNLDFQKFAIGFSHKVFGHADFNDPVYSYNIKDIHSIFRQTLQGPVLQQLISTMMENLQAVMRRDEGHGWTTEGLQVFVERIMFEAGYLTLFGKEEEAEAMATGGATPRWLFMRQAMEDFHAFDKAFPEMAAGLPIHLCGRAFRAREALAEKLHHRHLKRNKCLSALIERRMHAFDQMEQLDEKEKARTHVSMLWASQANTLPATFWSLYYILRCPVALDAAQAEVRRVLGESGHTPGNLEKPVVLSKDQLAGMSVLGSIIEEALRLSSASIMIRVASENFTLTLDTGKTAAIRKGDHIAMFPQMMHMDPEIYEDPTEFQCSRFLDENGQKKTDFYKNGRKLRQFLLPFGSGVSECPGRFFAINEIKQFLTLALCHYDMELHDLAAAPLETDCTRAGLGILPPKHDVSLRYRFRNCVTVKEKTAQNAYAASASKPALLAEASNESSVEEGN
;
A
#
# COMPACT_ATOMS: atom_id res chain seq x y z
N MET A 1 -6.84 22.71 41.62
CA MET A 1 -7.84 21.98 40.80
C MET A 1 -7.74 20.45 40.93
N VAL A 2 -6.67 19.79 40.47
CA VAL A 2 -6.54 18.30 40.49
C VAL A 2 -6.87 17.62 41.84
N PRO A 3 -6.45 18.14 43.01
CA PRO A 3 -6.82 17.53 44.30
C PRO A 3 -8.33 17.54 44.58
N SER A 4 -9.07 18.56 44.09
CA SER A 4 -10.52 18.64 44.26
C SER A 4 -11.24 17.61 43.40
N ILE A 5 -10.81 17.44 42.14
CA ILE A 5 -11.30 16.39 41.23
C ILE A 5 -11.17 15.00 41.86
N ILE A 6 -9.98 14.67 42.39
CA ILE A 6 -9.73 13.36 43.00
C ILE A 6 -10.61 13.17 44.24
N LYS A 7 -10.73 14.20 45.10
CA LYS A 7 -11.60 14.12 46.28
C LYS A 7 -13.06 13.92 45.90
N GLU A 8 -13.53 14.61 44.86
CA GLU A 8 -14.90 14.46 44.40
C GLU A 8 -15.17 13.07 43.83
N ALA A 9 -14.27 12.54 43.00
CA ALA A 9 -14.37 11.19 42.50
C ALA A 9 -14.40 10.16 43.64
N LEU A 10 -13.55 10.33 44.67
CA LEU A 10 -13.54 9.47 45.85
C LEU A 10 -14.79 9.62 46.72
N ARG A 11 -15.38 10.82 46.82
CA ARG A 11 -16.65 11.05 47.54
C ARG A 11 -17.79 10.27 46.88
N LEU A 12 -17.86 10.30 45.55
CA LEU A 12 -18.89 9.60 44.79
C LEU A 12 -18.74 8.07 44.80
N SER A 13 -17.51 7.58 44.86
CA SER A 13 -17.20 6.15 44.77
C SER A 13 -16.94 5.46 46.10
N SER A 14 -16.86 6.18 47.23
CA SER A 14 -16.59 5.57 48.53
C SER A 14 -17.83 4.95 49.16
N ALA A 15 -17.75 3.66 49.44
CA ALA A 15 -18.70 2.86 50.18
C ALA A 15 -18.01 2.16 51.36
N SER A 16 -17.11 2.85 52.07
CA SER A 16 -16.41 2.25 53.22
C SER A 16 -17.35 2.08 54.42
N LEU A 17 -17.24 0.97 55.16
CA LEU A 17 -17.92 0.78 56.44
C LEU A 17 -16.90 0.93 57.58
N ASN A 18 -17.14 1.86 58.50
CA ASN A 18 -16.28 2.01 59.67
C ASN A 18 -16.87 1.19 60.81
N ILE A 19 -16.12 0.18 61.27
CA ILE A 19 -16.55 -0.75 62.30
C ILE A 19 -15.71 -0.57 63.57
N ARG A 20 -16.36 -0.69 64.73
CA ARG A 20 -15.75 -0.81 66.05
C ARG A 20 -16.42 -1.93 66.83
N VAL A 21 -15.64 -2.66 67.60
CA VAL A 21 -16.15 -3.68 68.52
C VAL A 21 -16.00 -3.15 69.94
N ALA A 22 -17.08 -3.18 70.71
CA ALA A 22 -17.08 -2.79 72.10
C ALA A 22 -16.24 -3.78 72.94
N LYS A 23 -15.17 -3.31 73.58
CA LYS A 23 -14.30 -4.17 74.41
C LYS A 23 -14.93 -4.52 75.77
N GLU A 24 -15.84 -3.69 76.22
CA GLU A 24 -16.60 -3.81 77.46
C GLU A 24 -17.96 -3.14 77.29
N ALA A 25 -18.90 -3.40 78.20
CA ALA A 25 -20.20 -2.76 78.16
C ALA A 25 -20.11 -1.29 78.60
N PHE A 26 -20.71 -0.37 77.85
CA PHE A 26 -20.67 1.06 78.15
C PHE A 26 -21.96 1.78 77.73
N GLN A 27 -22.15 3.00 78.23
CA GLN A 27 -23.22 3.89 77.77
C GLN A 27 -22.69 4.81 76.67
N LEU A 28 -23.14 4.61 75.43
CA LEU A 28 -22.90 5.52 74.32
C LEU A 28 -23.85 6.71 74.43
N ARG A 29 -23.33 7.90 74.73
CA ARG A 29 -24.10 9.15 74.75
C ARG A 29 -24.00 9.85 73.39
N LEU A 30 -25.14 10.19 72.81
CA LEU A 30 -25.23 10.99 71.59
C LEU A 30 -25.41 12.47 71.94
N GLU A 31 -25.16 13.36 70.97
CA GLU A 31 -25.28 14.81 71.16
C GLU A 31 -26.70 15.30 71.48
N ASN A 32 -27.74 14.53 71.12
CA ASN A 32 -29.13 14.84 71.44
C ASN A 32 -29.56 14.34 72.84
N GLU A 33 -28.59 14.17 73.73
CA GLU A 33 -28.74 13.69 75.11
C GLU A 33 -29.30 12.25 75.25
N LYS A 34 -29.56 11.55 74.14
CA LYS A 34 -29.95 10.13 74.17
C LYS A 34 -28.73 9.26 74.52
N SER A 35 -28.94 8.26 75.37
CA SER A 35 -27.92 7.27 75.69
C SER A 35 -28.39 5.85 75.39
N TYR A 36 -27.46 5.04 74.89
CA TYR A 36 -27.69 3.64 74.54
C TYR A 36 -26.70 2.75 75.29
N HIS A 37 -27.19 1.66 75.85
CA HIS A 37 -26.32 0.66 76.47
C HIS A 37 -25.76 -0.25 75.37
N ILE A 38 -24.45 -0.19 75.18
CA ILE A 38 -23.71 -1.04 74.25
C ILE A 38 -23.11 -2.17 75.08
N ARG A 39 -23.36 -3.41 74.67
CA ARG A 39 -22.82 -4.59 75.36
C ARG A 39 -21.39 -4.82 74.93
N LYS A 40 -20.65 -5.54 75.76
CA LYS A 40 -19.37 -6.09 75.35
C LYS A 40 -19.57 -6.95 74.09
N ASP A 41 -18.63 -6.85 73.16
CA ASP A 41 -18.59 -7.54 71.87
C ASP A 41 -19.63 -7.06 70.83
N ASP A 42 -20.46 -6.06 71.15
CA ASP A 42 -21.33 -5.42 70.15
C ASP A 42 -20.51 -4.72 69.07
N VAL A 43 -21.00 -4.81 67.83
CA VAL A 43 -20.41 -4.17 66.66
C VAL A 43 -21.13 -2.85 66.37
N ILE A 44 -20.40 -1.75 66.50
CA ILE A 44 -20.87 -0.42 66.11
C ILE A 44 -20.33 -0.12 64.71
N ALA A 45 -21.23 0.16 63.78
CA ALA A 45 -20.87 0.51 62.41
C ALA A 45 -21.50 1.85 62.00
N PHE A 46 -20.77 2.63 61.20
CA PHE A 46 -21.32 3.79 60.50
C PHE A 46 -20.82 3.81 59.05
N TYR A 47 -21.67 4.34 58.17
CA TYR A 47 -21.51 4.28 56.72
C TYR A 47 -21.32 5.70 56.14
N PRO A 48 -20.06 6.20 56.04
CA PRO A 48 -19.76 7.54 55.53
C PRO A 48 -20.39 7.93 54.20
N GLN A 49 -20.75 6.98 53.34
CA GLN A 49 -21.37 7.31 52.06
C GLN A 49 -22.70 8.07 52.25
N MET A 50 -23.45 7.81 53.33
CA MET A 50 -24.66 8.60 53.64
C MET A 50 -24.35 10.08 53.87
N LEU A 51 -23.24 10.39 54.53
CA LEU A 51 -22.77 11.76 54.71
C LEU A 51 -22.28 12.35 53.38
N HIS A 52 -21.59 11.56 52.55
CA HIS A 52 -21.13 11.99 51.23
C HIS A 52 -22.29 12.33 50.31
N PHE A 53 -23.45 11.69 50.45
CA PHE A 53 -24.63 11.95 49.62
C PHE A 53 -25.69 12.85 50.26
N ASP A 54 -25.37 13.47 51.40
CA ASP A 54 -26.30 14.34 52.10
C ASP A 54 -26.45 15.69 51.37
N PRO A 55 -27.65 16.04 50.87
CA PRO A 55 -27.88 17.27 50.12
C PRO A 55 -27.72 18.54 50.98
N GLU A 56 -27.80 18.42 52.30
CA GLU A 56 -27.58 19.54 53.21
C GLU A 56 -26.08 19.90 53.33
N ILE A 57 -25.22 18.91 53.15
CA ILE A 57 -23.76 19.06 53.17
C ILE A 57 -23.24 19.41 51.77
N TYR A 58 -23.82 18.79 50.75
CA TYR A 58 -23.36 18.84 49.37
C TYR A 58 -24.51 19.15 48.42
N GLU A 59 -24.51 20.36 47.84
CA GLU A 59 -25.44 20.71 46.75
C GLU A 59 -25.26 19.78 45.54
N ASP A 60 -26.36 19.24 45.02
CA ASP A 60 -26.39 18.18 44.00
C ASP A 60 -25.43 17.04 44.37
N PRO A 61 -25.72 16.29 45.45
CA PRO A 61 -24.76 15.38 46.06
C PRO A 61 -24.41 14.21 45.14
N LEU A 62 -25.24 13.87 44.16
CA LEU A 62 -24.97 12.78 43.22
C LEU A 62 -24.27 13.24 41.94
N THR A 63 -24.13 14.55 41.73
CA THR A 63 -23.50 15.12 40.55
C THR A 63 -22.02 15.38 40.80
N PHE A 64 -21.17 14.99 39.85
CA PHE A 64 -19.74 15.30 39.91
C PHE A 64 -19.50 16.80 39.71
N LYS A 65 -18.87 17.45 40.69
CA LYS A 65 -18.44 18.86 40.62
C LYS A 65 -16.93 18.97 40.89
N TYR A 66 -16.15 19.31 39.86
CA TYR A 66 -14.67 19.29 39.93
C TYR A 66 -14.08 20.25 40.98
N ASP A 67 -14.80 21.32 41.29
CA ASP A 67 -14.45 22.42 42.18
C ASP A 67 -15.09 22.32 43.57
N ARG A 68 -15.79 21.22 43.89
CA ARG A 68 -16.53 21.07 45.16
C ARG A 68 -15.69 21.32 46.42
N PHE A 69 -14.40 20.99 46.36
CA PHE A 69 -13.45 21.17 47.46
C PHE A 69 -12.57 22.41 47.28
N LEU A 70 -13.01 23.38 46.47
CA LEU A 70 -12.38 24.68 46.29
C LEU A 70 -13.24 25.79 46.90
N ASP A 71 -12.61 26.84 47.40
CA ASP A 71 -13.27 28.09 47.77
C ASP A 71 -13.29 29.08 46.59
N GLU A 72 -13.85 30.27 46.81
CA GLU A 72 -13.98 31.34 45.80
C GLU A 72 -12.61 31.81 45.25
N ASN A 73 -11.53 31.56 45.97
CA ASN A 73 -10.16 31.89 45.57
C ASN A 73 -9.42 30.68 44.94
N GLY A 74 -10.12 29.55 44.72
CA GLY A 74 -9.55 28.31 44.21
C GLY A 74 -8.66 27.56 45.21
N GLN A 75 -8.70 27.92 46.50
CA GLN A 75 -7.97 27.25 47.58
C GLN A 75 -8.78 26.10 48.18
N GLU A 76 -8.15 25.22 48.95
CA GLU A 76 -8.80 24.05 49.51
C GLU A 76 -9.91 24.41 50.51
N LYS A 77 -11.16 24.14 50.15
CA LYS A 77 -12.33 24.25 51.04
C LYS A 77 -12.33 23.13 52.08
N LYS A 78 -12.25 23.51 53.36
CA LYS A 78 -12.24 22.59 54.52
C LYS A 78 -13.45 22.74 55.44
N SER A 79 -14.31 23.71 55.19
CA SER A 79 -15.48 24.02 56.01
C SER A 79 -16.73 23.55 55.28
N PHE A 80 -17.41 22.57 55.87
CA PHE A 80 -18.69 22.05 55.44
C PHE A 80 -19.62 22.04 56.66
N TYR A 81 -20.91 22.18 56.43
CA TYR A 81 -21.88 22.42 57.48
C TYR A 81 -23.07 21.47 57.33
N LYS A 82 -23.70 21.16 58.46
CA LYS A 82 -25.00 20.51 58.56
C LYS A 82 -25.74 21.10 59.76
N ASP A 83 -27.01 21.45 59.61
CA ASP A 83 -27.83 22.13 60.60
C ASP A 83 -27.16 23.41 61.14
N GLY A 84 -26.47 24.16 60.26
CA GLY A 84 -25.69 25.35 60.61
C GLY A 84 -24.41 25.08 61.43
N ARG A 85 -24.09 23.81 61.72
CA ARG A 85 -22.90 23.41 62.50
C ARG A 85 -21.78 22.97 61.57
N LYS A 86 -20.55 23.42 61.88
CA LYS A 86 -19.36 23.01 61.13
C LYS A 86 -19.03 21.54 61.40
N LEU A 87 -18.90 20.75 60.35
CA LEU A 87 -18.58 19.33 60.44
C LEU A 87 -17.09 19.12 60.75
N HIS A 88 -16.81 18.28 61.74
CA HIS A 88 -15.46 17.77 62.00
C HIS A 88 -15.01 16.75 60.94
N TYR A 89 -15.96 15.97 60.40
CA TYR A 89 -15.71 15.00 59.33
C TYR A 89 -16.69 15.25 58.19
N TYR A 90 -16.19 15.82 57.10
CA TYR A 90 -16.95 16.01 55.86
C TYR A 90 -16.49 15.02 54.77
N PHE A 91 -15.24 14.57 54.80
CA PHE A 91 -14.65 13.69 53.79
C PHE A 91 -13.95 12.50 54.47
N MET A 92 -14.34 11.27 54.13
CA MET A 92 -13.91 10.05 54.83
C MET A 92 -13.72 8.82 53.91
N PRO A 93 -13.13 8.92 52.70
CA PRO A 93 -12.96 7.74 51.85
C PRO A 93 -11.88 6.77 52.35
N PHE A 94 -11.03 7.21 53.29
CA PHE A 94 -9.92 6.44 53.85
C PHE A 94 -10.11 6.13 55.34
N GLY A 95 -11.36 6.10 55.82
CA GLY A 95 -11.69 5.88 57.23
C GLY A 95 -11.48 7.10 58.13
N SER A 96 -11.61 6.90 59.44
CA SER A 96 -11.58 7.96 60.46
C SER A 96 -10.83 7.53 61.74
N GLY A 97 -10.44 8.52 62.56
CA GLY A 97 -9.70 8.28 63.81
C GLY A 97 -8.46 7.40 63.66
N VAL A 98 -8.31 6.43 64.58
CA VAL A 98 -7.21 5.46 64.61
C VAL A 98 -7.24 4.43 63.47
N THR A 99 -8.35 4.32 62.73
CA THR A 99 -8.47 3.42 61.57
C THR A 99 -8.38 4.16 60.24
N LYS A 100 -7.81 5.37 60.23
CA LYS A 100 -7.45 6.03 58.97
C LYS A 100 -6.40 5.19 58.25
N CYS A 101 -6.62 4.94 56.96
CA CYS A 101 -5.68 4.20 56.14
C CYS A 101 -4.27 4.86 56.22
N PRO A 102 -3.23 4.11 56.61
CA PRO A 102 -1.86 4.66 56.67
C PRO A 102 -1.36 5.04 55.26
N GLY A 103 -1.78 4.30 54.23
CA GLY A 103 -1.41 4.54 52.82
C GLY A 103 -2.14 5.68 52.12
N ARG A 104 -3.08 6.39 52.77
CA ARG A 104 -3.92 7.42 52.11
C ARG A 104 -3.12 8.53 51.42
N PHE A 105 -1.98 8.92 51.98
CA PHE A 105 -1.13 9.95 51.40
C PHE A 105 -0.43 9.41 50.15
N PHE A 106 0.11 8.19 50.23
CA PHE A 106 0.72 7.50 49.10
C PHE A 106 -0.29 7.35 47.97
N ALA A 107 -1.49 6.83 48.24
CA ALA A 107 -2.55 6.68 47.25
C ALA A 107 -2.92 8.02 46.58
N MET A 108 -3.05 9.10 47.36
CA MET A 108 -3.32 10.43 46.80
C MET A 108 -2.17 10.96 45.93
N TYR A 109 -0.91 10.68 46.26
CA TYR A 109 0.23 11.07 45.43
C TYR A 109 0.33 10.20 44.17
N GLU A 110 0.10 8.90 44.27
CA GLU A 110 0.09 7.95 43.16
C GLU A 110 -0.97 8.32 42.12
N ILE A 111 -2.22 8.58 42.54
CA ILE A 111 -3.29 9.03 41.63
C ILE A 111 -2.91 10.36 40.95
N LYS A 112 -2.35 11.32 41.71
CA LYS A 112 -1.91 12.60 41.14
C LYS A 112 -0.79 12.42 40.12
N GLN A 113 0.20 11.59 40.42
CA GLN A 113 1.30 11.29 39.51
C GLN A 113 0.76 10.64 38.24
N PHE A 114 -0.07 9.61 38.37
CA PHE A 114 -0.69 8.94 37.23
C PHE A 114 -1.47 9.91 36.33
N LEU A 115 -2.40 10.69 36.89
CA LEU A 115 -3.19 11.64 36.12
C LEU A 115 -2.33 12.74 35.48
N THR A 116 -1.31 13.22 36.19
CA THR A 116 -0.38 14.22 35.65
C THR A 116 0.41 13.65 34.48
N LEU A 117 0.99 12.45 34.63
CA LEU A 117 1.73 11.79 33.56
C LEU A 117 0.82 11.51 32.36
N LEU A 118 -0.39 11.00 32.59
CA LEU A 118 -1.36 10.73 31.53
C LEU A 118 -1.69 12.00 30.73
N LEU A 119 -2.04 13.10 31.41
CA LEU A 119 -2.42 14.36 30.77
C LEU A 119 -1.22 15.13 30.19
N CYS A 120 -0.01 14.91 30.68
CA CYS A 120 1.20 15.54 30.13
C CYS A 120 1.75 14.79 28.90
N TYR A 121 1.62 13.47 28.84
CA TYR A 121 2.19 12.66 27.76
C TYR A 121 1.20 12.29 26.66
N PHE A 122 -0.11 12.42 26.92
CA PHE A 122 -1.13 11.97 25.99
C PHE A 122 -2.27 12.98 25.84
N GLU A 123 -2.74 13.12 24.60
CA GLU A 123 -4.07 13.61 24.31
C GLU A 123 -5.05 12.45 24.49
N VAL A 124 -6.06 12.63 25.33
CA VAL A 124 -7.02 11.58 25.74
C VAL A 124 -8.43 12.00 25.37
N GLU A 125 -9.17 11.12 24.69
CA GLU A 125 -10.56 11.35 24.28
C GLU A 125 -11.40 10.10 24.52
N LEU A 126 -12.63 10.26 25.02
CA LEU A 126 -13.61 9.18 25.04
C LEU A 126 -13.99 8.79 23.60
N LEU A 127 -14.21 7.50 23.34
CA LEU A 127 -14.67 7.07 22.01
C LEU A 127 -16.10 7.56 21.72
N ASP A 128 -16.95 7.58 22.75
CA ASP A 128 -18.25 8.25 22.74
C ASP A 128 -18.20 9.48 23.65
N PRO A 129 -18.25 10.71 23.09
CA PRO A 129 -18.29 11.94 23.88
C PRO A 129 -19.50 12.05 24.82
N ASN A 130 -20.56 11.28 24.55
CA ASN A 130 -21.79 11.27 25.34
C ASN A 130 -21.90 10.03 26.26
N ALA A 131 -20.81 9.26 26.43
CA ALA A 131 -20.83 8.09 27.30
C ALA A 131 -21.23 8.48 28.74
N GLU A 132 -22.23 7.78 29.29
CA GLU A 132 -22.63 7.93 30.68
C GLU A 132 -21.59 7.29 31.61
N ALA A 133 -21.47 7.81 32.84
CA ALA A 133 -20.59 7.21 33.85
C ALA A 133 -21.12 5.82 34.24
N PRO A 134 -20.29 4.77 34.22
CA PRO A 134 -20.72 3.43 34.59
C PRO A 134 -21.19 3.40 36.05
N PRO A 135 -22.26 2.64 36.36
CA PRO A 135 -22.71 2.47 37.73
C PRO A 135 -21.62 1.78 38.54
N LEU A 136 -21.62 2.00 39.85
CA LEU A 136 -20.65 1.39 40.76
C LEU A 136 -21.08 -0.04 41.14
N ASP A 137 -20.15 -1.00 41.08
CA ASP A 137 -20.36 -2.38 41.53
C ASP A 137 -20.62 -2.42 43.05
N GLN A 138 -21.86 -2.69 43.41
CA GLN A 138 -22.31 -2.73 44.81
C GLN A 138 -21.90 -4.00 45.55
N SER A 139 -21.37 -5.02 44.87
CA SER A 139 -20.94 -6.29 45.51
C SER A 139 -19.82 -6.09 46.54
N ARG A 140 -19.12 -4.95 46.46
CA ARG A 140 -18.00 -4.57 47.34
C ARG A 140 -18.35 -3.47 48.34
N ALA A 141 -19.62 -3.15 48.51
CA ALA A 141 -20.07 -2.19 49.52
C ALA A 141 -19.57 -2.59 50.91
N GLY A 142 -19.07 -1.61 51.66
CA GLY A 142 -18.41 -1.78 52.95
C GLY A 142 -16.89 -1.92 52.87
N LEU A 143 -16.31 -2.23 51.69
CA LEU A 143 -14.88 -2.55 51.53
C LEU A 143 -14.00 -1.38 51.04
N GLY A 144 -14.54 -0.17 50.83
CA GLY A 144 -13.75 0.99 50.44
C GLY A 144 -14.27 1.72 49.21
N ILE A 145 -13.43 1.91 48.20
CA ILE A 145 -13.79 2.53 46.92
C ILE A 145 -14.40 1.48 45.99
N LEU A 146 -15.60 1.73 45.49
CA LEU A 146 -16.29 0.85 44.56
C LEU A 146 -15.67 0.95 43.16
N GLN A 147 -15.66 -0.18 42.46
CA GLN A 147 -15.23 -0.26 41.06
C GLN A 147 -16.40 0.08 40.13
N PRO A 148 -16.14 0.59 38.92
CA PRO A 148 -17.18 0.69 37.90
C PRO A 148 -17.66 -0.71 37.48
N ALA A 149 -18.94 -0.85 37.13
CA ALA A 149 -19.55 -2.12 36.73
C ALA A 149 -19.13 -2.57 35.32
N HIS A 150 -18.63 -1.65 34.49
CA HIS A 150 -18.07 -1.91 33.18
C HIS A 150 -17.07 -0.80 32.81
N ASP A 151 -16.20 -1.09 31.85
CA ASP A 151 -15.20 -0.14 31.35
C ASP A 151 -15.82 0.92 30.43
N ILE A 152 -15.15 2.06 30.29
CA ILE A 152 -15.41 3.05 29.23
C ILE A 152 -14.24 3.03 28.25
N ASP A 153 -14.56 2.94 26.95
CA ASP A 153 -13.56 3.01 25.92
C ASP A 153 -13.08 4.45 25.69
N PHE A 154 -11.76 4.62 25.68
CA PHE A 154 -11.10 5.87 25.33
C PHE A 154 -9.91 5.61 24.40
N ARG A 155 -9.50 6.63 23.67
CA ARG A 155 -8.29 6.61 22.85
C ARG A 155 -7.27 7.62 23.39
N TYR A 156 -6.00 7.29 23.19
CA TYR A 156 -4.90 8.19 23.52
C TYR A 156 -3.89 8.27 22.38
N ARG A 157 -3.29 9.44 22.19
CA ARG A 157 -2.17 9.67 21.25
C ARG A 157 -1.14 10.60 21.85
N GLN A 158 0.09 10.58 21.37
CA GLN A 158 1.06 11.60 21.75
C GLN A 158 0.70 12.93 21.06
N PRO A 159 0.97 14.08 21.69
CA PRO A 159 0.73 15.37 21.07
C PRO A 159 1.37 15.49 19.69
N GLY A 160 0.59 15.93 18.71
CA GLY A 160 1.04 16.09 17.32
C GLY A 160 1.04 14.81 16.47
N GLU A 161 0.61 13.66 16.98
CA GLU A 161 0.43 12.46 16.16
C GLU A 161 -0.78 12.60 15.20
N PRO A 162 -0.71 12.03 13.99
CA PRO A 162 -1.85 11.99 13.08
C PRO A 162 -3.09 11.32 13.71
N PRO A 163 -4.30 11.62 13.21
CA PRO A 163 -5.51 10.90 13.61
C PRO A 163 -5.34 9.39 13.43
N LEU A 164 -5.63 8.61 14.48
CA LEU A 164 -5.44 7.16 14.51
C LEU A 164 -6.75 6.40 14.30
N MET A 165 -6.71 5.44 13.39
CA MET A 165 -7.75 4.46 13.08
C MET A 165 -7.30 3.07 13.50
N ASN A 166 -7.73 2.65 14.69
CA ASN A 166 -7.38 1.33 15.23
C ASN A 166 -8.21 0.19 14.65
N GLY A 167 -9.38 0.46 14.06
CA GLY A 167 -10.37 -0.56 13.71
C GLY A 167 -10.99 -1.21 14.95
N TRP A 168 -11.99 -2.05 14.74
CA TRP A 168 -12.73 -2.72 15.83
C TRP A 168 -12.20 -4.14 16.12
N ILE A 169 -11.49 -4.76 15.18
CA ILE A 169 -10.91 -6.10 15.37
C ILE A 169 -9.51 -5.97 16.00
N PRO A 170 -9.26 -6.55 17.19
CA PRO A 170 -7.94 -6.56 17.80
C PRO A 170 -6.88 -7.14 16.85
N TYR A 171 -5.66 -6.61 16.91
CA TYR A 171 -4.54 -6.91 16.02
C TYR A 171 -4.76 -6.52 14.54
N LEU A 172 -5.79 -7.06 13.86
CA LEU A 172 -6.06 -6.80 12.44
C LEU A 172 -6.34 -5.33 12.14
N GLY A 173 -7.03 -4.65 13.06
CA GLY A 173 -7.46 -3.28 12.89
C GLY A 173 -8.40 -3.11 11.70
N VAL A 174 -8.00 -2.29 10.72
CA VAL A 174 -8.78 -2.01 9.50
C VAL A 174 -8.33 -2.83 8.28
N ALA A 175 -7.60 -3.94 8.50
CA ALA A 175 -7.00 -4.72 7.42
C ALA A 175 -8.03 -5.30 6.43
N LEU A 176 -9.22 -5.68 6.89
CA LEU A 176 -10.27 -6.24 6.02
C LEU A 176 -10.91 -5.16 5.14
N GLU A 177 -11.23 -4.00 5.74
CA GLU A 177 -11.78 -2.85 5.02
C GLU A 177 -10.78 -2.32 4.00
N TYR A 178 -9.51 -2.18 4.40
CA TYR A 178 -8.41 -1.81 3.51
C TYR A 178 -8.27 -2.82 2.37
N GLY A 179 -8.13 -4.11 2.67
CA GLY A 179 -7.87 -5.15 1.66
C GLY A 179 -9.00 -5.34 0.63
N ARG A 180 -10.25 -5.03 0.98
CA ARG A 180 -11.39 -5.17 0.06
C ARG A 180 -11.37 -4.14 -1.08
N ASN A 181 -11.08 -2.88 -0.77
CA ASN A 181 -10.97 -1.81 -1.76
C ASN A 181 -10.09 -0.69 -1.18
N PRO A 182 -8.75 -0.79 -1.31
CA PRO A 182 -7.84 0.18 -0.72
C PRO A 182 -8.07 1.61 -1.20
N LEU A 183 -8.38 1.79 -2.49
CA LEU A 183 -8.57 3.12 -3.07
C LEU A 183 -9.77 3.83 -2.43
N GLU A 184 -10.93 3.17 -2.39
CA GLU A 184 -12.13 3.78 -1.81
C GLU A 184 -12.02 3.92 -0.28
N PHE A 185 -11.39 2.94 0.38
CA PHE A 185 -11.07 3.04 1.80
C PHE A 185 -10.22 4.29 2.10
N LEU A 186 -9.10 4.48 1.40
CA LEU A 186 -8.22 5.63 1.61
C LEU A 186 -8.89 6.95 1.23
N ARG A 187 -9.73 7.00 0.18
CA ARG A 187 -10.56 8.17 -0.14
C ARG A 187 -11.53 8.51 1.00
N SER A 188 -12.17 7.51 1.61
CA SER A 188 -13.06 7.74 2.74
C SER A 188 -12.31 8.28 3.96
N MET A 189 -11.10 7.78 4.22
CA MET A 189 -10.24 8.27 5.30
C MET A 189 -9.71 9.68 5.01
N GLN A 190 -9.32 9.97 3.77
CA GLN A 190 -8.90 11.32 3.36
C GLN A 190 -10.00 12.34 3.54
N ARG A 191 -11.25 12.01 3.15
CA ARG A 191 -12.41 12.87 3.39
C ARG A 191 -12.65 13.15 4.87
N LYS A 192 -12.35 12.18 5.75
CA LYS A 192 -12.60 12.27 7.19
C LYS A 192 -11.48 12.95 7.97
N TYR A 193 -10.23 12.71 7.60
CA TYR A 193 -9.04 13.09 8.38
C TYR A 193 -8.07 14.02 7.64
N GLY A 194 -8.30 14.26 6.34
CA GLY A 194 -7.39 15.00 5.48
C GLY A 194 -6.25 14.14 4.94
N ASP A 195 -5.18 14.78 4.47
CA ASP A 195 -4.10 14.13 3.72
C ASP A 195 -3.10 13.33 4.58
N ILE A 196 -3.26 13.32 5.90
CA ILE A 196 -2.41 12.55 6.81
C ILE A 196 -3.21 11.92 7.94
N PHE A 197 -3.09 10.60 8.08
CA PHE A 197 -3.74 9.81 9.12
C PHE A 197 -3.02 8.47 9.31
N THR A 198 -3.23 7.83 10.45
CA THR A 198 -2.61 6.54 10.79
C THR A 198 -3.68 5.44 10.85
N CYS A 199 -3.43 4.30 10.22
CA CYS A 199 -4.28 3.12 10.27
C CYS A 199 -3.52 1.95 10.88
N LYS A 200 -4.17 1.21 11.79
CA LYS A 200 -3.67 -0.08 12.24
C LYS A 200 -4.06 -1.16 11.24
N ILE A 201 -3.08 -1.74 10.56
CA ILE A 201 -3.27 -2.77 9.53
C ILE A 201 -2.40 -3.97 9.91
N ALA A 202 -3.04 -5.10 10.21
CA ALA A 202 -2.37 -6.38 10.51
C ALA A 202 -1.25 -6.25 11.56
N GLY A 203 -1.57 -5.61 12.70
CA GLY A 203 -0.66 -5.44 13.83
C GLY A 203 0.35 -4.29 13.70
N SER A 204 0.45 -3.66 12.53
CA SER A 204 1.37 -2.54 12.27
C SER A 204 0.61 -1.21 12.10
N TYR A 205 1.26 -0.09 12.41
CA TYR A 205 0.69 1.24 12.22
C TYR A 205 1.23 1.87 10.93
N PHE A 206 0.32 2.19 10.01
CA PHE A 206 0.60 2.84 8.73
C PHE A 206 0.10 4.27 8.74
N THR A 207 1.01 5.24 8.80
CA THR A 207 0.72 6.65 8.57
C THR A 207 0.71 6.92 7.07
N PHE A 208 -0.48 7.13 6.51
CA PHE A 208 -0.64 7.50 5.11
C PHE A 208 -0.41 8.99 4.92
N VAL A 209 0.38 9.34 3.90
CA VAL A 209 0.54 10.69 3.37
C VAL A 209 0.00 10.69 1.96
N LEU A 210 -1.08 11.42 1.71
CA LEU A 210 -1.82 11.39 0.43
C LEU A 210 -1.71 12.69 -0.38
N ASP A 211 -1.16 13.75 0.20
CA ASP A 211 -0.82 14.97 -0.54
C ASP A 211 0.42 14.71 -1.43
N PRO A 212 0.29 14.77 -2.77
CA PRO A 212 1.39 14.50 -3.68
C PRO A 212 2.54 15.51 -3.56
N PHE A 213 2.29 16.75 -3.11
CA PHE A 213 3.36 17.71 -2.86
C PHE A 213 4.25 17.30 -1.67
N SER A 214 3.69 16.56 -0.72
CA SER A 214 4.39 16.08 0.47
C SER A 214 5.20 14.79 0.25
N TYR A 215 5.06 14.10 -0.88
CA TYR A 215 5.84 12.87 -1.17
C TYR A 215 7.35 13.11 -1.18
N GLY A 216 7.76 14.29 -1.66
CA GLY A 216 9.16 14.73 -1.62
C GLY A 216 9.67 15.02 -0.21
N ALA A 217 8.79 15.43 0.72
CA ALA A 217 9.16 15.62 2.11
C ALA A 217 9.45 14.27 2.80
N VAL A 218 8.59 13.27 2.58
CA VAL A 218 8.80 11.89 3.07
C VAL A 218 10.09 11.30 2.49
N SER A 219 10.27 11.40 1.16
CA SER A 219 11.40 10.77 0.46
C SER A 219 12.77 11.33 0.85
N ARG A 220 12.83 12.57 1.36
CA ARG A 220 14.08 13.22 1.80
C ARG A 220 14.52 12.81 3.21
N GLN A 221 13.67 12.16 4.00
CA GLN A 221 13.96 11.79 5.40
C GLN A 221 14.86 10.55 5.52
N GLY A 222 15.96 10.45 4.77
CA GLY A 222 16.81 9.26 4.73
C GLY A 222 17.52 8.91 6.05
N ARG A 223 17.61 9.85 7.00
CA ARG A 223 18.14 9.59 8.36
C ARG A 223 17.10 8.90 9.25
N ASN A 224 15.84 9.33 9.15
CA ASN A 224 14.77 8.89 10.03
C ASN A 224 13.96 7.73 9.44
N LEU A 225 13.98 7.56 8.11
CA LEU A 225 13.18 6.59 7.39
C LEU A 225 14.05 5.57 6.65
N ASP A 226 13.82 4.29 6.96
CA ASP A 226 14.48 3.16 6.31
C ASP A 226 13.55 2.48 5.29
N PHE A 227 14.06 2.23 4.09
CA PHE A 227 13.41 1.41 3.07
C PHE A 227 14.11 0.06 2.88
N GLN A 228 15.45 0.04 2.97
CA GLN A 228 16.26 -1.10 2.58
C GLN A 228 16.05 -2.27 3.53
N LYS A 229 16.08 -2.02 4.85
CA LYS A 229 15.86 -3.08 5.85
C LYS A 229 14.48 -3.70 5.71
N PHE A 230 13.47 -2.85 5.49
CA PHE A 230 12.11 -3.30 5.22
C PHE A 230 12.04 -4.18 3.97
N ALA A 231 12.58 -3.72 2.84
CA ALA A 231 12.54 -4.46 1.58
C ALA A 231 13.29 -5.80 1.67
N ILE A 232 14.44 -5.84 2.32
CA ILE A 232 15.23 -7.07 2.53
C ILE A 232 14.47 -8.05 3.43
N GLY A 233 13.93 -7.57 4.56
CA GLY A 233 13.17 -8.41 5.48
C GLY A 233 11.87 -8.93 4.86
N PHE A 234 11.21 -8.11 4.03
CA PHE A 234 10.05 -8.53 3.25
C PHE A 234 10.43 -9.61 2.23
N SER A 235 11.50 -9.40 1.47
CA SER A 235 12.00 -10.37 0.49
C SER A 235 12.38 -11.70 1.14
N HIS A 236 13.09 -11.66 2.28
CA HIS A 236 13.42 -12.84 3.07
C HIS A 236 12.16 -13.63 3.45
N LYS A 237 11.13 -12.96 4.01
CA LYS A 237 9.89 -13.61 4.44
C LYS A 237 9.13 -14.30 3.29
N VAL A 238 9.04 -13.64 2.14
CA VAL A 238 8.23 -14.14 1.01
C VAL A 238 9.00 -15.20 0.21
N PHE A 239 10.26 -14.94 -0.13
CA PHE A 239 11.04 -15.82 -1.00
C PHE A 239 11.85 -16.87 -0.24
N GLY A 240 12.10 -16.69 1.05
CA GLY A 240 12.79 -17.67 1.91
C GLY A 240 14.28 -17.84 1.60
N HIS A 241 14.94 -16.82 1.06
CA HIS A 241 16.41 -16.75 1.00
C HIS A 241 16.99 -16.25 2.34
N ALA A 242 18.30 -16.22 2.52
CA ALA A 242 18.96 -15.65 3.70
C ALA A 242 18.48 -14.23 4.07
N ASP A 243 18.40 -13.89 5.36
CA ASP A 243 18.11 -12.51 5.78
C ASP A 243 19.37 -11.65 5.68
N PHE A 244 19.52 -10.92 4.58
CA PHE A 244 20.68 -10.03 4.37
C PHE A 244 20.71 -8.80 5.30
N ASN A 245 19.79 -8.67 6.27
CA ASN A 245 19.95 -7.77 7.39
C ASN A 245 20.81 -8.35 8.53
N ASP A 246 21.01 -9.67 8.56
CA ASP A 246 21.83 -10.33 9.57
C ASP A 246 23.31 -9.96 9.37
N PRO A 247 24.01 -9.49 10.42
CA PRO A 247 25.43 -9.18 10.37
C PRO A 247 26.32 -10.34 9.87
N VAL A 248 25.88 -11.60 9.97
CA VAL A 248 26.61 -12.75 9.43
C VAL A 248 26.87 -12.63 7.93
N TYR A 249 25.92 -12.06 7.17
CA TYR A 249 26.05 -11.85 5.73
C TYR A 249 26.72 -10.51 5.39
N SER A 250 27.59 -10.00 6.28
CA SER A 250 28.32 -8.71 6.30
C SER A 250 28.96 -8.20 4.99
N TYR A 251 28.75 -8.87 3.86
CA TYR A 251 28.88 -8.24 2.56
C TYR A 251 28.00 -6.99 2.49
N ASN A 252 28.52 -5.93 1.90
CA ASN A 252 27.79 -4.69 1.81
C ASN A 252 26.60 -4.92 0.87
N ILE A 253 25.37 -5.03 1.39
CA ILE A 253 24.14 -5.11 0.57
C ILE A 253 24.09 -3.99 -0.48
N LYS A 254 24.76 -2.85 -0.22
CA LYS A 254 24.92 -1.77 -1.20
C LYS A 254 25.65 -2.23 -2.46
N ASP A 255 26.54 -3.20 -2.37
CA ASP A 255 27.28 -3.77 -3.50
C ASP A 255 26.36 -4.66 -4.33
N ILE A 256 25.56 -5.55 -3.71
CA ILE A 256 24.52 -6.31 -4.43
C ILE A 256 23.52 -5.36 -5.10
N HIS A 257 23.05 -4.33 -4.36
CA HIS A 257 22.15 -3.32 -4.93
C HIS A 257 22.82 -2.48 -6.04
N SER A 258 24.15 -2.29 -6.00
CA SER A 258 24.87 -1.58 -7.04
C SER A 258 24.87 -2.35 -8.36
N ILE A 259 24.81 -3.69 -8.33
CA ILE A 259 24.72 -4.53 -9.54
C ILE A 259 23.53 -4.11 -10.39
N PHE A 260 22.37 -3.84 -9.79
CA PHE A 260 21.19 -3.37 -10.53
C PHE A 260 21.47 -2.09 -11.31
N ARG A 261 22.10 -1.09 -10.67
CA ARG A 261 22.45 0.18 -11.32
C ARG A 261 23.51 -0.01 -12.41
N GLN A 262 24.43 -0.95 -12.23
CA GLN A 262 25.49 -1.24 -13.20
C GLN A 262 25.00 -2.03 -14.43
N THR A 263 23.92 -2.81 -14.30
CA THR A 263 23.50 -3.78 -15.33
C THR A 263 22.16 -3.47 -15.99
N LEU A 264 21.31 -2.67 -15.34
CA LEU A 264 20.00 -2.27 -15.88
C LEU A 264 19.99 -0.83 -16.41
N GLN A 265 21.16 -0.24 -16.63
CA GLN A 265 21.34 1.10 -17.17
C GLN A 265 22.55 1.15 -18.12
N GLY A 266 22.74 2.30 -18.78
CA GLY A 266 23.91 2.55 -19.63
C GLY A 266 24.04 1.56 -20.80
N PRO A 267 25.28 1.24 -21.23
CA PRO A 267 25.53 0.34 -22.35
C PRO A 267 25.09 -1.11 -22.11
N VAL A 268 25.16 -1.61 -20.87
CA VAL A 268 24.78 -3.00 -20.54
C VAL A 268 23.30 -3.24 -20.79
N LEU A 269 22.47 -2.23 -20.52
CA LEU A 269 21.04 -2.26 -20.84
C LEU A 269 20.79 -2.45 -22.36
N GLN A 270 21.63 -1.89 -23.23
CA GLN A 270 21.45 -2.05 -24.69
C GLN A 270 21.58 -3.52 -25.11
N GLN A 271 22.54 -4.25 -24.53
CA GLN A 271 22.68 -5.68 -24.81
C GLN A 271 21.44 -6.45 -24.34
N LEU A 272 20.92 -6.14 -23.15
CA LEU A 272 19.72 -6.77 -22.61
C LEU A 272 18.49 -6.51 -23.49
N ILE A 273 18.33 -5.28 -23.99
CA ILE A 273 17.28 -4.89 -24.93
C ILE A 273 17.40 -5.67 -26.25
N SER A 274 18.60 -5.83 -26.79
CA SER A 274 18.82 -6.62 -28.01
C SER A 274 18.47 -8.10 -27.80
N THR A 275 18.94 -8.71 -26.71
CA THR A 275 18.61 -10.10 -26.35
C THR A 275 17.10 -10.30 -26.17
N MET A 276 16.41 -9.33 -25.57
CA MET A 276 14.94 -9.37 -25.45
C MET A 276 14.24 -9.36 -26.80
N MET A 277 14.68 -8.50 -27.73
CA MET A 277 14.13 -8.45 -29.08
C MET A 277 14.31 -9.78 -29.84
N GLU A 278 15.48 -10.41 -29.71
CA GLU A 278 15.76 -11.71 -30.33
C GLU A 278 14.86 -12.80 -29.74
N ASN A 279 14.71 -12.83 -28.41
CA ASN A 279 13.88 -13.82 -27.73
C ASN A 279 12.39 -13.64 -28.03
N LEU A 280 11.89 -12.40 -28.03
CA LEU A 280 10.50 -12.11 -28.41
C LEU A 280 10.20 -12.60 -29.82
N GLN A 281 11.05 -12.28 -30.80
CA GLN A 281 10.87 -12.76 -32.17
C GLN A 281 10.90 -14.28 -32.27
N ALA A 282 11.83 -14.95 -31.56
CA ALA A 282 11.92 -16.40 -31.55
C ALA A 282 10.68 -17.08 -30.96
N VAL A 283 10.12 -16.52 -29.89
CA VAL A 283 8.90 -17.05 -29.24
C VAL A 283 7.67 -16.79 -30.11
N MET A 284 7.51 -15.57 -30.63
CA MET A 284 6.36 -15.19 -31.48
C MET A 284 6.33 -15.92 -32.82
N ARG A 285 7.48 -16.29 -33.40
CA ARG A 285 7.53 -17.08 -34.66
C ARG A 285 6.86 -18.45 -34.56
N ARG A 286 6.62 -18.99 -33.36
CA ARG A 286 5.93 -20.27 -33.18
C ARG A 286 4.47 -20.24 -33.64
N ASP A 287 3.88 -19.06 -33.70
CA ASP A 287 2.50 -18.86 -34.15
C ASP A 287 2.41 -18.75 -35.70
N GLU A 288 3.55 -18.78 -36.41
CA GLU A 288 3.59 -18.73 -37.88
C GLU A 288 2.81 -19.89 -38.51
N GLY A 289 2.20 -19.66 -39.67
CA GLY A 289 1.48 -20.67 -40.44
C GLY A 289 0.10 -21.05 -39.91
N HIS A 290 -0.32 -20.51 -38.77
CA HIS A 290 -1.66 -20.73 -38.22
C HIS A 290 -2.68 -19.76 -38.83
N GLY A 291 -3.92 -20.23 -39.02
CA GLY A 291 -5.05 -19.39 -39.41
C GLY A 291 -5.47 -18.44 -38.27
N TRP A 292 -6.73 -18.01 -38.28
CA TRP A 292 -7.27 -17.32 -37.10
C TRP A 292 -7.33 -18.27 -35.90
N THR A 293 -6.62 -17.90 -34.84
CA THR A 293 -6.62 -18.57 -33.55
C THR A 293 -7.39 -17.71 -32.55
N THR A 294 -8.00 -18.35 -31.54
CA THR A 294 -8.67 -17.65 -30.43
C THR A 294 -8.12 -18.19 -29.12
N GLU A 295 -7.62 -17.30 -28.27
CA GLU A 295 -7.18 -17.60 -26.90
C GLU A 295 -7.44 -16.39 -26.00
N GLY A 296 -7.15 -16.50 -24.70
CA GLY A 296 -7.24 -15.36 -23.79
C GLY A 296 -6.12 -14.33 -24.04
N LEU A 297 -6.42 -13.03 -23.98
CA LEU A 297 -5.42 -11.97 -24.16
C LEU A 297 -4.31 -12.06 -23.11
N GLN A 298 -4.67 -12.35 -21.85
CA GLN A 298 -3.71 -12.56 -20.78
C GLN A 298 -2.84 -13.78 -21.08
N VAL A 299 -3.44 -14.90 -21.52
CA VAL A 299 -2.67 -16.10 -21.92
C VAL A 299 -1.69 -15.79 -23.06
N PHE A 300 -2.14 -15.08 -24.09
CA PHE A 300 -1.31 -14.66 -25.24
C PHE A 300 -0.11 -13.82 -24.79
N VAL A 301 -0.35 -12.79 -23.98
CA VAL A 301 0.70 -11.89 -23.48
C VAL A 301 1.66 -12.64 -22.56
N GLU A 302 1.14 -13.39 -21.60
CA GLU A 302 1.94 -14.06 -20.57
C GLU A 302 2.86 -15.11 -21.16
N ARG A 303 2.36 -15.99 -22.06
CA ARG A 303 3.21 -17.03 -22.66
C ARG A 303 4.39 -16.46 -23.45
N ILE A 304 4.19 -15.30 -24.10
CA ILE A 304 5.24 -14.65 -24.91
C ILE A 304 6.22 -13.90 -24.00
N MET A 305 5.70 -13.01 -23.15
CA MET A 305 6.53 -12.14 -22.31
C MET A 305 7.28 -12.90 -21.23
N PHE A 306 6.63 -13.89 -20.59
CA PHE A 306 7.27 -14.69 -19.54
C PHE A 306 8.44 -15.48 -20.12
N GLU A 307 8.24 -16.19 -21.23
CA GLU A 307 9.30 -16.98 -21.86
C GLU A 307 10.43 -16.08 -22.38
N ALA A 308 10.10 -15.01 -23.12
CA ALA A 308 11.12 -14.11 -23.65
C ALA A 308 11.91 -13.42 -22.54
N GLY A 309 11.25 -12.93 -21.49
CA GLY A 309 11.90 -12.30 -20.35
C GLY A 309 12.72 -13.28 -19.51
N TYR A 310 12.23 -14.51 -19.29
CA TYR A 310 12.99 -15.56 -18.62
C TYR A 310 14.29 -15.86 -19.36
N LEU A 311 14.22 -16.14 -20.67
CA LEU A 311 15.40 -16.46 -21.48
C LEU A 311 16.37 -15.27 -21.59
N THR A 312 15.86 -14.04 -21.54
CA THR A 312 16.68 -12.83 -21.58
C THR A 312 17.50 -12.64 -20.31
N LEU A 313 16.94 -12.99 -19.15
CA LEU A 313 17.64 -12.83 -17.86
C LEU A 313 18.50 -14.05 -17.52
N PHE A 314 17.93 -15.25 -17.66
CA PHE A 314 18.48 -16.51 -17.16
C PHE A 314 19.12 -17.38 -18.26
N GLY A 315 19.15 -16.91 -19.50
CA GLY A 315 19.81 -17.59 -20.61
C GLY A 315 19.05 -18.81 -21.14
N LYS A 316 19.69 -19.51 -22.08
CA LYS A 316 19.13 -20.66 -22.82
C LYS A 316 19.95 -21.91 -22.49
N GLU A 317 19.27 -23.01 -22.18
CA GLU A 317 19.91 -24.31 -22.00
C GLU A 317 20.25 -24.95 -23.36
N GLU A 318 21.47 -25.48 -23.48
CA GLU A 318 22.04 -26.01 -24.73
C GLU A 318 21.44 -27.37 -25.14
N GLU A 319 21.11 -28.24 -24.17
CA GLU A 319 20.60 -29.60 -24.44
C GLU A 319 19.18 -29.63 -25.04
N ALA A 320 18.37 -28.58 -24.78
CA ALA A 320 17.04 -28.44 -25.36
C ALA A 320 17.03 -28.08 -26.86
N GLU A 321 18.17 -27.62 -27.40
CA GLU A 321 18.36 -27.34 -28.83
C GLU A 321 18.94 -28.55 -29.58
N ALA A 322 19.63 -29.46 -28.90
CA ALA A 322 20.35 -30.59 -29.50
C ALA A 322 19.56 -31.91 -29.61
N MET A 323 18.42 -32.06 -28.93
CA MET A 323 17.66 -33.32 -28.88
C MET A 323 16.26 -33.23 -29.50
N ALA A 324 16.20 -32.88 -30.78
CA ALA A 324 15.01 -33.11 -31.62
C ALA A 324 14.86 -34.60 -32.05
N THR A 325 15.72 -35.51 -31.57
CA THR A 325 15.82 -36.90 -32.04
C THR A 325 15.81 -37.96 -30.92
N GLY A 326 15.20 -37.67 -29.75
CA GLY A 326 14.78 -38.73 -28.82
C GLY A 326 14.89 -38.40 -27.34
N GLY A 327 13.74 -38.25 -26.68
CA GLY A 327 13.59 -38.45 -25.22
C GLY A 327 13.52 -37.22 -24.32
N ALA A 328 13.89 -36.02 -24.78
CA ALA A 328 13.85 -34.81 -23.94
C ALA A 328 12.57 -33.96 -24.16
N THR A 329 12.08 -33.35 -23.09
CA THR A 329 10.93 -32.44 -23.10
C THR A 329 11.23 -31.17 -23.93
N PRO A 330 10.38 -30.77 -24.89
CA PRO A 330 10.59 -29.54 -25.66
C PRO A 330 10.70 -28.29 -24.78
N ARG A 331 11.58 -27.33 -25.14
CA ARG A 331 11.82 -26.07 -24.40
C ARG A 331 10.53 -25.33 -24.00
N TRP A 332 9.56 -25.26 -24.92
CA TRP A 332 8.29 -24.58 -24.68
C TRP A 332 7.48 -25.25 -23.56
N LEU A 333 7.58 -26.58 -23.39
CA LEU A 333 6.89 -27.29 -22.31
C LEU A 333 7.56 -27.01 -20.96
N PHE A 334 8.89 -26.89 -20.93
CA PHE A 334 9.62 -26.44 -19.74
C PHE A 334 9.23 -25.01 -19.34
N MET A 335 9.17 -24.09 -20.30
CA MET A 335 8.73 -22.70 -20.09
C MET A 335 7.29 -22.61 -19.61
N ARG A 336 6.40 -23.43 -20.18
CA ARG A 336 5.02 -23.56 -19.71
C ARG A 336 4.96 -24.01 -18.25
N GLN A 337 5.70 -25.05 -17.86
CA GLN A 337 5.73 -25.49 -16.46
C GLN A 337 6.29 -24.39 -15.53
N ALA A 338 7.36 -23.71 -15.94
CA ALA A 338 7.92 -22.60 -15.17
C ALA A 338 6.90 -21.44 -15.00
N MET A 339 6.11 -21.14 -16.03
CA MET A 339 5.04 -20.14 -15.95
C MET A 339 3.90 -20.60 -15.03
N GLU A 340 3.49 -21.87 -15.10
CA GLU A 340 2.48 -22.44 -14.20
C GLU A 340 2.93 -22.42 -12.73
N ASP A 341 4.21 -22.74 -12.47
CA ASP A 341 4.82 -22.61 -11.14
C ASP A 341 4.87 -21.13 -10.71
N PHE A 342 5.25 -20.23 -11.63
CA PHE A 342 5.26 -18.79 -11.37
C PHE A 342 3.88 -18.26 -10.97
N HIS A 343 2.82 -18.58 -11.72
CA HIS A 343 1.46 -18.18 -11.38
C HIS A 343 0.98 -18.81 -10.07
N ALA A 344 1.33 -20.06 -9.80
CA ALA A 344 0.97 -20.73 -8.55
C ALA A 344 1.61 -20.06 -7.33
N PHE A 345 2.86 -19.60 -7.45
CA PHE A 345 3.56 -18.84 -6.42
C PHE A 345 3.00 -17.41 -6.31
N ASP A 346 2.86 -16.71 -7.45
CA ASP A 346 2.42 -15.32 -7.51
C ASP A 346 0.98 -15.12 -7.03
N LYS A 347 0.10 -16.09 -7.28
CA LYS A 347 -1.29 -16.06 -6.80
C LYS A 347 -1.40 -15.99 -5.27
N ALA A 348 -0.48 -16.63 -4.55
CA ALA A 348 -0.45 -16.61 -3.09
C ALA A 348 0.39 -15.46 -2.50
N PHE A 349 0.94 -14.60 -3.37
CA PHE A 349 1.81 -13.50 -2.96
C PHE A 349 1.12 -12.49 -2.05
N PRO A 350 -0.14 -12.06 -2.28
CA PRO A 350 -0.85 -11.16 -1.37
C PRO A 350 -0.94 -11.71 0.06
N GLU A 351 -1.24 -13.00 0.23
CA GLU A 351 -1.33 -13.64 1.54
C GLU A 351 0.04 -13.72 2.22
N MET A 352 1.10 -14.06 1.49
CA MET A 352 2.47 -14.05 2.02
C MET A 352 2.92 -12.64 2.39
N ALA A 353 2.57 -11.63 1.59
CA ALA A 353 2.86 -10.22 1.87
C ALA A 353 2.11 -9.73 3.12
N ALA A 354 0.91 -10.24 3.37
CA ALA A 354 0.15 -10.00 4.60
C ALA A 354 0.70 -10.74 5.83
N GLY A 355 1.73 -11.58 5.66
CA GLY A 355 2.42 -12.28 6.74
C GLY A 355 2.03 -13.75 6.92
N LEU A 356 1.21 -14.33 6.03
CA LEU A 356 0.88 -15.75 6.09
C LEU A 356 2.12 -16.61 5.74
N PRO A 357 2.54 -17.56 6.60
CA PRO A 357 3.66 -18.43 6.27
C PRO A 357 3.39 -19.24 5.01
N ILE A 358 4.33 -19.23 4.04
CA ILE A 358 4.20 -19.96 2.76
C ILE A 358 3.88 -21.46 2.91
N HIS A 359 4.16 -22.02 4.09
CA HIS A 359 4.00 -23.43 4.43
C HIS A 359 2.51 -23.80 4.50
N LEU A 360 1.66 -22.82 4.81
CA LEU A 360 0.20 -22.92 4.76
C LEU A 360 -0.32 -22.82 3.31
N CYS A 361 0.49 -22.26 2.40
CA CYS A 361 0.20 -22.15 0.97
C CYS A 361 0.89 -23.29 0.20
N GLY A 362 0.52 -24.55 0.48
CA GLY A 362 1.26 -25.73 0.00
C GLY A 362 1.53 -25.79 -1.53
N ARG A 363 0.62 -25.27 -2.37
CA ARG A 363 0.83 -25.17 -3.82
C ARG A 363 1.92 -24.13 -4.16
N ALA A 364 1.86 -22.95 -3.55
CA ALA A 364 2.84 -21.89 -3.74
C ALA A 364 4.22 -22.27 -3.19
N PHE A 365 4.29 -22.98 -2.05
CA PHE A 365 5.52 -23.53 -1.52
C PHE A 365 6.21 -24.46 -2.53
N ARG A 366 5.49 -25.47 -3.05
CA ARG A 366 6.03 -26.40 -4.04
C ARG A 366 6.46 -25.68 -5.32
N ALA A 367 5.67 -24.72 -5.78
CA ALA A 367 5.97 -23.95 -6.98
C ALA A 367 7.23 -23.10 -6.81
N ARG A 368 7.41 -22.42 -5.66
CA ARG A 368 8.63 -21.68 -5.33
C ARG A 368 9.86 -22.57 -5.34
N GLU A 369 9.78 -23.75 -4.70
CA GLU A 369 10.90 -24.68 -4.66
C GLU A 369 11.20 -25.27 -6.04
N ALA A 370 10.19 -25.53 -6.88
CA ALA A 370 10.38 -25.96 -8.26
C ALA A 370 11.05 -24.90 -9.12
N LEU A 371 10.70 -23.62 -8.95
CA LEU A 371 11.39 -22.50 -9.58
C LEU A 371 12.83 -22.35 -9.07
N ALA A 372 13.05 -22.48 -7.76
CA ALA A 372 14.38 -22.41 -7.17
C ALA A 372 15.28 -23.53 -7.71
N GLU A 373 14.77 -24.76 -7.82
CA GLU A 373 15.52 -25.88 -8.37
C GLU A 373 16.07 -25.56 -9.78
N LYS A 374 15.23 -24.99 -10.65
CA LYS A 374 15.60 -24.58 -12.01
C LYS A 374 16.63 -23.44 -12.04
N LEU A 375 16.68 -22.62 -10.98
CA LEU A 375 17.53 -21.44 -10.87
C LEU A 375 18.77 -21.66 -9.99
N HIS A 376 19.12 -22.91 -9.65
CA HIS A 376 20.40 -23.19 -9.02
C HIS A 376 21.58 -22.79 -9.91
N HIS A 377 22.67 -22.34 -9.29
CA HIS A 377 23.88 -21.93 -9.99
C HIS A 377 24.45 -23.05 -10.88
N ARG A 378 24.31 -24.31 -10.49
CA ARG A 378 24.74 -25.47 -11.30
C ARG A 378 24.03 -25.56 -12.65
N HIS A 379 22.77 -25.14 -12.73
CA HIS A 379 21.99 -25.10 -13.98
C HIS A 379 22.29 -23.82 -14.73
N LEU A 380 22.24 -22.67 -14.04
CA LEU A 380 22.52 -21.37 -14.67
C LEU A 380 23.92 -21.33 -15.31
N LYS A 381 24.96 -21.91 -14.69
CA LYS A 381 26.32 -21.98 -15.26
C LYS A 381 26.41 -22.74 -16.59
N ARG A 382 25.40 -23.56 -16.94
CA ARG A 382 25.31 -24.27 -18.23
C ARG A 382 24.54 -23.47 -19.28
N ASN A 383 23.78 -22.46 -18.86
CA ASN A 383 22.99 -21.65 -19.77
C ASN A 383 23.89 -20.70 -20.57
N LYS A 384 23.60 -20.57 -21.86
CA LYS A 384 24.23 -19.57 -22.73
C LYS A 384 23.45 -18.25 -22.68
N CYS A 385 24.14 -17.15 -22.95
CA CYS A 385 23.54 -15.82 -23.04
C CYS A 385 22.84 -15.38 -21.74
N LEU A 386 23.42 -15.71 -20.58
CA LEU A 386 22.98 -15.15 -19.31
C LEU A 386 23.08 -13.62 -19.34
N SER A 387 22.15 -12.93 -18.69
CA SER A 387 22.27 -11.48 -18.52
C SER A 387 23.42 -11.14 -17.58
N ALA A 388 24.12 -10.04 -17.86
CA ALA A 388 25.16 -9.51 -16.97
C ALA A 388 24.64 -9.27 -15.53
N LEU A 389 23.33 -9.01 -15.36
CA LEU A 389 22.69 -8.93 -14.05
C LEU A 389 22.79 -10.26 -13.29
N ILE A 390 22.35 -11.36 -13.91
CA ILE A 390 22.36 -12.68 -13.28
C ILE A 390 23.79 -13.19 -13.10
N GLU A 391 24.67 -13.00 -14.08
CA GLU A 391 26.09 -13.40 -13.97
C GLU A 391 26.79 -12.71 -12.79
N ARG A 392 26.67 -11.38 -12.67
CA ARG A 392 27.29 -10.63 -11.57
C ARG A 392 26.70 -10.98 -10.21
N ARG A 393 25.39 -11.25 -10.15
CA ARG A 393 24.74 -11.74 -8.93
C ARG A 393 25.25 -13.11 -8.53
N MET A 394 25.34 -14.05 -9.47
CA MET A 394 25.88 -15.38 -9.23
C MET A 394 27.31 -15.29 -8.69
N HIS A 395 28.15 -14.48 -9.32
CA HIS A 395 29.51 -14.24 -8.84
C HIS A 395 29.53 -13.65 -7.42
N ALA A 396 28.73 -12.62 -7.14
CA ALA A 396 28.67 -12.02 -5.80
C ALA A 396 28.23 -13.01 -4.71
N PHE A 397 27.23 -13.85 -5.00
CA PHE A 397 26.73 -14.85 -4.06
C PHE A 397 27.65 -16.06 -3.91
N ASP A 398 28.42 -16.43 -4.94
CA ASP A 398 29.43 -17.50 -4.83
C ASP A 398 30.60 -17.11 -3.93
N GLN A 399 30.83 -15.81 -3.69
CA GLN A 399 31.83 -15.31 -2.73
C GLN A 399 31.33 -15.27 -1.27
N MET A 400 30.06 -15.63 -1.02
CA MET A 400 29.48 -15.65 0.32
C MET A 400 29.48 -17.08 0.85
N GLU A 401 30.50 -17.44 1.64
CA GLU A 401 30.70 -18.81 2.16
C GLU A 401 29.52 -19.31 3.01
N GLN A 402 28.77 -18.41 3.66
CA GLN A 402 27.64 -18.74 4.53
C GLN A 402 26.34 -18.97 3.77
N LEU A 403 26.27 -18.64 2.48
CA LEU A 403 25.04 -18.69 1.69
C LEU A 403 24.90 -20.05 1.01
N ASP A 404 23.87 -20.81 1.35
CA ASP A 404 23.68 -22.13 0.77
C ASP A 404 23.15 -22.08 -0.68
N GLU A 405 23.31 -23.18 -1.44
CA GLU A 405 22.90 -23.22 -2.85
C GLU A 405 21.39 -22.99 -3.07
N LYS A 406 20.54 -23.36 -2.11
CA LYS A 406 19.09 -23.14 -2.18
C LYS A 406 18.74 -21.68 -1.89
N GLU A 407 19.42 -21.05 -0.94
CA GLU A 407 19.27 -19.62 -0.64
C GLU A 407 19.66 -18.78 -1.84
N LYS A 408 20.80 -19.09 -2.48
CA LYS A 408 21.24 -18.48 -3.75
C LYS A 408 20.14 -18.58 -4.81
N ALA A 409 19.61 -19.78 -5.03
CA ALA A 409 18.55 -20.03 -6.00
C ALA A 409 17.27 -19.24 -5.70
N ARG A 410 16.85 -19.18 -4.43
CA ARG A 410 15.68 -18.40 -3.99
C ARG A 410 15.88 -16.89 -4.20
N THR A 411 17.11 -16.37 -4.15
CA THR A 411 17.36 -14.98 -4.57
C THR A 411 17.10 -14.76 -6.05
N HIS A 412 17.28 -15.77 -6.91
CA HIS A 412 16.99 -15.67 -8.34
C HIS A 412 15.50 -15.84 -8.61
N VAL A 413 14.77 -16.61 -7.79
CA VAL A 413 13.29 -16.62 -7.80
C VAL A 413 12.74 -15.23 -7.48
N SER A 414 13.33 -14.50 -6.52
CA SER A 414 12.91 -13.11 -6.25
C SER A 414 13.16 -12.19 -7.45
N MET A 415 14.18 -12.49 -8.26
CA MET A 415 14.51 -11.72 -9.46
C MET A 415 13.63 -12.07 -10.66
N LEU A 416 13.24 -13.34 -10.79
CA LEU A 416 12.20 -13.75 -11.72
C LEU A 416 10.88 -13.03 -11.38
N TRP A 417 10.49 -13.02 -10.11
CA TRP A 417 9.28 -12.32 -9.69
C TRP A 417 9.35 -10.81 -9.94
N ALA A 418 10.44 -10.16 -9.54
CA ALA A 418 10.60 -8.72 -9.73
C ALA A 418 10.58 -8.28 -11.21
N SER A 419 11.04 -9.15 -12.12
CA SER A 419 11.04 -8.87 -13.57
C SER A 419 9.73 -9.20 -14.28
N GLN A 420 8.94 -10.16 -13.76
CA GLN A 420 7.74 -10.64 -14.45
C GLN A 420 6.44 -10.10 -13.85
N ALA A 421 6.31 -10.04 -12.52
CA ALA A 421 5.02 -9.82 -11.85
C ALA A 421 4.32 -8.50 -12.21
N ASN A 422 5.08 -7.49 -12.64
CA ASN A 422 4.54 -6.20 -13.09
C ASN A 422 4.57 -6.04 -14.62
N THR A 423 5.58 -6.59 -15.30
CA THR A 423 5.71 -6.49 -16.76
C THR A 423 4.57 -7.23 -17.46
N LEU A 424 4.17 -8.42 -16.98
CA LEU A 424 3.08 -9.20 -17.57
C LEU A 424 1.75 -8.42 -17.59
N PRO A 425 1.19 -7.95 -16.45
CA PRO A 425 -0.04 -7.17 -16.47
C PRO A 425 0.12 -5.79 -17.14
N ALA A 426 1.28 -5.13 -17.05
CA ALA A 426 1.51 -3.87 -17.76
C ALA A 426 1.43 -4.03 -19.28
N THR A 427 1.98 -5.13 -19.81
CA THR A 427 1.93 -5.47 -21.22
C THR A 427 0.50 -5.81 -21.65
N PHE A 428 -0.22 -6.57 -20.82
CA PHE A 428 -1.63 -6.87 -21.01
C PHE A 428 -2.46 -5.60 -21.15
N TRP A 429 -2.38 -4.68 -20.19
CA TRP A 429 -3.18 -3.45 -20.22
C TRP A 429 -2.83 -2.57 -21.40
N SER A 430 -1.55 -2.48 -21.74
CA SER A 430 -1.10 -1.69 -22.90
C SER A 430 -1.69 -2.24 -24.21
N LEU A 431 -1.63 -3.56 -24.43
CA LEU A 431 -2.21 -4.17 -25.63
C LEU A 431 -3.75 -4.13 -25.62
N TYR A 432 -4.37 -4.38 -24.46
CA TYR A 432 -5.82 -4.30 -24.28
C TYR A 432 -6.37 -2.93 -24.68
N TYR A 433 -5.79 -1.84 -24.16
CA TYR A 433 -6.26 -0.49 -24.48
C TYR A 433 -5.98 -0.10 -25.94
N ILE A 434 -4.87 -0.56 -26.52
CA ILE A 434 -4.61 -0.42 -27.96
C ILE A 434 -5.73 -1.06 -28.78
N LEU A 435 -6.08 -2.32 -28.50
CA LEU A 435 -7.07 -3.05 -29.28
C LEU A 435 -8.50 -2.57 -29.04
N ARG A 436 -8.79 -2.04 -27.85
CA ARG A 436 -10.11 -1.54 -27.47
C ARG A 436 -10.40 -0.13 -27.99
N CYS A 437 -9.37 0.71 -28.18
CA CYS A 437 -9.52 2.09 -28.62
C CYS A 437 -9.03 2.26 -30.06
N PRO A 438 -9.93 2.44 -31.05
CA PRO A 438 -9.54 2.59 -32.46
C PRO A 438 -8.52 3.71 -32.70
N VAL A 439 -8.68 4.84 -32.01
CA VAL A 439 -7.73 5.98 -32.10
C VAL A 439 -6.33 5.57 -31.62
N ALA A 440 -6.25 4.80 -30.54
CA ALA A 440 -4.98 4.29 -30.02
C ALA A 440 -4.35 3.27 -30.98
N LEU A 441 -5.16 2.37 -31.55
CA LEU A 441 -4.71 1.39 -32.53
C LEU A 441 -4.10 2.06 -33.77
N ASP A 442 -4.81 3.01 -34.35
CA ASP A 442 -4.36 3.72 -35.55
C ASP A 442 -3.06 4.50 -35.29
N ALA A 443 -3.00 5.23 -34.17
CA ALA A 443 -1.81 5.99 -33.80
C ALA A 443 -0.60 5.08 -33.54
N ALA A 444 -0.79 3.99 -32.80
CA ALA A 444 0.26 3.01 -32.50
C ALA A 444 0.76 2.32 -33.78
N GLN A 445 -0.14 1.90 -34.67
CA GLN A 445 0.25 1.31 -35.96
C GLN A 445 0.99 2.28 -36.87
N ALA A 446 0.59 3.56 -36.88
CA ALA A 446 1.27 4.59 -37.66
C ALA A 446 2.71 4.81 -37.15
N GLU A 447 2.89 4.90 -35.83
CA GLU A 447 4.22 5.04 -35.22
C GLU A 447 5.10 3.81 -35.49
N VAL A 448 4.58 2.59 -35.33
CA VAL A 448 5.30 1.34 -35.63
C VAL A 448 5.71 1.29 -37.11
N ARG A 449 4.81 1.62 -38.03
CA ARG A 449 5.12 1.65 -39.48
C ARG A 449 6.23 2.65 -39.79
N ARG A 450 6.21 3.83 -39.18
CA ARG A 450 7.26 4.85 -39.36
C ARG A 450 8.63 4.33 -38.91
N VAL A 451 8.72 3.85 -37.67
CA VAL A 451 9.98 3.39 -37.05
C VAL A 451 10.58 2.18 -37.79
N LEU A 452 9.73 1.21 -38.18
CA LEU A 452 10.20 0.05 -38.94
C LEU A 452 10.61 0.41 -40.38
N GLY A 453 9.90 1.36 -41.00
CA GLY A 453 10.22 1.88 -42.33
C GLY A 453 11.60 2.53 -42.40
N GLU A 454 11.99 3.28 -41.37
CA GLU A 454 13.35 3.86 -41.23
C GLU A 454 14.46 2.80 -41.24
N SER A 455 14.12 1.56 -40.83
CA SER A 455 15.05 0.41 -40.77
C SER A 455 14.88 -0.57 -41.94
N GLY A 456 14.11 -0.17 -42.97
CA GLY A 456 13.82 -0.98 -44.15
C GLY A 456 13.01 -2.24 -43.87
N HIS A 457 12.26 -2.30 -42.75
CA HIS A 457 11.38 -3.41 -42.42
C HIS A 457 9.93 -3.10 -42.85
N THR A 458 9.28 -4.09 -43.45
CA THR A 458 7.86 -4.04 -43.80
C THR A 458 7.05 -4.93 -42.85
N PRO A 459 5.81 -4.53 -42.48
CA PRO A 459 4.95 -5.37 -41.63
C PRO A 459 4.73 -6.77 -42.22
N GLY A 460 4.87 -7.80 -41.38
CA GLY A 460 4.75 -9.20 -41.80
C GLY A 460 5.96 -9.78 -42.54
N ASN A 461 7.05 -9.02 -42.75
CA ASN A 461 8.29 -9.56 -43.29
C ASN A 461 9.09 -10.30 -42.20
N LEU A 462 9.35 -11.59 -42.42
CA LEU A 462 10.09 -12.47 -41.51
C LEU A 462 11.51 -12.81 -41.98
N GLU A 463 11.88 -12.40 -43.19
CA GLU A 463 13.21 -12.69 -43.76
C GLU A 463 14.32 -11.93 -43.02
N LYS A 464 14.00 -10.75 -42.50
CA LYS A 464 14.94 -9.91 -41.74
C LYS A 464 14.44 -9.76 -40.30
N PRO A 465 15.29 -10.02 -39.28
CA PRO A 465 14.93 -9.80 -37.90
C PRO A 465 14.78 -8.30 -37.61
N VAL A 466 13.70 -7.94 -36.93
CA VAL A 466 13.47 -6.59 -36.43
C VAL A 466 14.54 -6.27 -35.40
N VAL A 467 15.21 -5.14 -35.60
CA VAL A 467 16.18 -4.58 -34.66
C VAL A 467 15.76 -3.16 -34.35
N LEU A 468 15.66 -2.83 -33.07
CA LEU A 468 15.34 -1.49 -32.60
C LEU A 468 16.48 -0.98 -31.71
N SER A 469 17.04 0.17 -32.06
CA SER A 469 17.99 0.85 -31.20
C SER A 469 17.28 1.45 -29.98
N LYS A 470 18.05 1.73 -28.91
CA LYS A 470 17.50 2.44 -27.74
C LYS A 470 16.95 3.82 -28.10
N ASP A 471 17.56 4.52 -29.06
CA ASP A 471 17.09 5.85 -29.48
C ASP A 471 15.77 5.75 -30.25
N GLN A 472 15.61 4.71 -31.09
CA GLN A 472 14.33 4.43 -31.74
C GLN A 472 13.25 4.12 -30.71
N LEU A 473 13.52 3.25 -29.73
CA LEU A 473 12.59 2.94 -28.65
C LEU A 473 12.26 4.17 -27.79
N ALA A 474 13.24 5.04 -27.52
CA ALA A 474 13.02 6.29 -26.80
C ALA A 474 12.13 7.26 -27.58
N GLY A 475 12.28 7.32 -28.91
CA GLY A 475 11.52 8.18 -29.82
C GLY A 475 10.09 7.69 -30.16
N MET A 476 9.66 6.54 -29.65
CA MET A 476 8.28 6.07 -29.77
C MET A 476 7.40 6.75 -28.71
N SER A 477 7.00 8.00 -28.93
CA SER A 477 6.23 8.80 -27.98
C SER A 477 4.78 8.33 -27.85
N VAL A 478 4.15 7.84 -28.92
CA VAL A 478 2.76 7.35 -28.90
C VAL A 478 2.66 6.08 -28.06
N LEU A 479 3.48 5.06 -28.36
CA LEU A 479 3.53 3.86 -27.51
C LEU A 479 3.97 4.22 -26.08
N GLY A 480 4.86 5.20 -25.90
CA GLY A 480 5.22 5.72 -24.60
C GLY A 480 4.02 6.21 -23.80
N SER A 481 3.20 7.08 -24.39
CA SER A 481 2.00 7.64 -23.77
C SER A 481 0.94 6.58 -23.48
N ILE A 482 0.75 5.62 -24.38
CA ILE A 482 -0.18 4.49 -24.18
C ILE A 482 0.24 3.64 -22.97
N ILE A 483 1.53 3.30 -22.87
CA ILE A 483 2.04 2.52 -21.73
C ILE A 483 1.91 3.33 -20.44
N GLU A 484 2.26 4.62 -20.45
CA GLU A 484 2.14 5.50 -19.29
C GLU A 484 0.69 5.64 -18.81
N GLU A 485 -0.27 5.73 -19.73
CA GLU A 485 -1.70 5.77 -19.41
C GLU A 485 -2.25 4.43 -18.90
N ALA A 486 -1.84 3.32 -19.53
CA ALA A 486 -2.18 1.99 -19.04
C ALA A 486 -1.67 1.78 -17.61
N LEU A 487 -0.43 2.22 -17.32
CA LEU A 487 0.16 2.17 -15.98
C LEU A 487 -0.52 3.12 -14.99
N ARG A 488 -0.95 4.32 -15.41
CA ARG A 488 -1.72 5.25 -14.56
C ARG A 488 -3.01 4.61 -14.06
N LEU A 489 -3.72 3.91 -14.97
CA LEU A 489 -5.00 3.26 -14.65
C LEU A 489 -4.85 1.97 -13.83
N SER A 490 -3.76 1.23 -14.02
CA SER A 490 -3.58 -0.10 -13.43
C SER A 490 -2.63 -0.15 -12.22
N SER A 491 -1.84 0.90 -11.95
CA SER A 491 -0.92 0.91 -10.82
C SER A 491 -1.63 1.14 -9.48
N ALA A 492 -1.33 0.27 -8.52
CA ALA A 492 -1.72 0.39 -7.12
C ALA A 492 -0.53 0.12 -6.19
N SER A 493 0.67 0.57 -6.56
CA SER A 493 1.88 0.43 -5.74
C SER A 493 1.71 1.17 -4.41
N ILE A 494 2.16 0.56 -3.30
CA ILE A 494 2.34 1.27 -2.03
C ILE A 494 3.83 1.58 -1.82
N MET A 495 4.15 2.85 -1.58
CA MET A 495 5.51 3.27 -1.29
C MET A 495 5.68 3.37 0.23
N ILE A 496 6.38 2.40 0.81
CA ILE A 496 6.56 2.26 2.26
C ILE A 496 7.94 2.74 2.70
N ARG A 497 7.98 3.37 3.87
CA ARG A 497 9.17 3.65 4.68
C ARG A 497 8.91 3.26 6.13
N VAL A 498 9.93 2.87 6.88
CA VAL A 498 9.80 2.55 8.32
C VAL A 498 10.59 3.56 9.14
N ALA A 499 9.95 4.12 10.18
CA ALA A 499 10.60 5.05 11.09
C ALA A 499 11.66 4.34 11.96
N SER A 500 12.91 4.78 11.86
CA SER A 500 14.04 4.23 12.63
C SER A 500 14.10 4.76 14.06
N GLU A 501 13.54 5.94 14.30
CA GLU A 501 13.46 6.63 15.59
C GLU A 501 12.18 7.48 15.66
N ASN A 502 11.81 7.95 16.85
CA ASN A 502 10.72 8.92 16.97
C ASN A 502 11.17 10.24 16.33
N PHE A 503 10.35 10.83 15.47
CA PHE A 503 10.68 12.10 14.83
C PHE A 503 9.42 12.87 14.42
N THR A 504 9.60 14.14 14.06
CA THR A 504 8.52 14.97 13.54
C THR A 504 8.66 15.11 12.03
N LEU A 505 7.67 14.60 11.29
CA LEU A 505 7.55 14.79 9.85
C LEU A 505 6.91 16.15 9.56
N THR A 506 7.58 17.00 8.78
CA THR A 506 7.00 18.24 8.26
C THR A 506 6.57 18.04 6.81
N LEU A 507 5.28 18.27 6.53
CA LEU A 507 4.67 18.19 5.20
C LEU A 507 4.92 19.46 4.38
N ASP A 508 4.62 19.42 3.09
CA ASP A 508 4.77 20.59 2.19
C ASP A 508 3.91 21.77 2.63
N THR A 509 2.75 21.50 3.23
CA THR A 509 1.83 22.51 3.80
C THR A 509 2.36 23.19 5.07
N GLY A 510 3.50 22.75 5.61
CA GLY A 510 4.04 23.20 6.90
C GLY A 510 3.42 22.50 8.11
N LYS A 511 2.36 21.70 7.93
CA LYS A 511 1.81 20.85 8.99
C LYS A 511 2.86 19.83 9.45
N THR A 512 2.90 19.58 10.75
CA THR A 512 3.81 18.61 11.36
C THR A 512 3.04 17.40 11.89
N ALA A 513 3.70 16.24 11.89
CA ALA A 513 3.19 15.00 12.45
C ALA A 513 4.28 14.30 13.25
N ALA A 514 4.01 13.99 14.52
CA ALA A 514 4.86 13.13 15.32
C ALA A 514 4.70 11.68 14.83
N ILE A 515 5.82 11.02 14.54
CA ILE A 515 5.88 9.64 14.03
C ILE A 515 6.69 8.80 15.02
N ARG A 516 6.16 7.64 15.42
CA ARG A 516 6.84 6.74 16.34
C ARG A 516 7.83 5.85 15.62
N LYS A 517 8.89 5.48 16.30
CA LYS A 517 9.82 4.43 15.88
C LYS A 517 9.05 3.13 15.60
N GLY A 518 9.32 2.53 14.44
CA GLY A 518 8.68 1.29 13.98
C GLY A 518 7.40 1.50 13.17
N ASP A 519 6.82 2.70 13.16
CA ASP A 519 5.66 3.00 12.32
C ASP A 519 6.05 3.01 10.85
N HIS A 520 5.10 2.61 10.01
CA HIS A 520 5.24 2.64 8.56
C HIS A 520 4.68 3.97 8.06
N ILE A 521 5.42 4.67 7.20
CA ILE A 521 4.95 5.82 6.47
C ILE A 521 4.67 5.34 5.04
N ALA A 522 3.42 5.47 4.60
CA ALA A 522 2.95 4.97 3.32
C ALA A 522 2.47 6.12 2.43
N MET A 523 2.88 6.07 1.16
CA MET A 523 2.28 6.87 0.09
C MET A 523 1.56 5.90 -0.85
N PHE A 524 0.37 6.27 -1.32
CA PHE A 524 -0.42 5.46 -2.24
C PHE A 524 -0.69 6.24 -3.53
N PRO A 525 0.26 6.26 -4.49
CA PRO A 525 0.17 7.09 -5.69
C PRO A 525 -1.08 6.89 -6.54
N GLN A 526 -1.78 5.76 -6.43
CA GLN A 526 -3.07 5.57 -7.12
C GLN A 526 -4.09 6.67 -6.76
N MET A 527 -4.04 7.21 -5.53
CA MET A 527 -4.86 8.38 -5.13
C MET A 527 -4.62 9.57 -6.04
N MET A 528 -3.35 9.83 -6.40
CA MET A 528 -2.93 10.91 -7.29
C MET A 528 -3.20 10.55 -8.76
N HIS A 529 -2.98 9.29 -9.16
CA HIS A 529 -3.24 8.81 -10.52
C HIS A 529 -4.72 8.90 -10.89
N MET A 530 -5.61 8.76 -9.90
CA MET A 530 -7.06 8.79 -10.08
C MET A 530 -7.70 10.11 -9.60
N ASP A 531 -6.91 11.17 -9.48
CA ASP A 531 -7.37 12.49 -9.02
C ASP A 531 -7.93 13.32 -10.18
N PRO A 532 -9.24 13.67 -10.16
CA PRO A 532 -9.85 14.46 -11.23
C PRO A 532 -9.31 15.90 -11.33
N GLU A 533 -8.64 16.41 -10.29
CA GLU A 533 -7.99 17.72 -10.33
C GLU A 533 -6.69 17.69 -11.16
N ILE A 534 -6.04 16.52 -11.23
CA ILE A 534 -4.79 16.31 -11.96
C ILE A 534 -5.07 15.79 -13.38
N TYR A 535 -6.02 14.87 -13.49
CA TYR A 535 -6.34 14.14 -14.71
C TYR A 535 -7.83 14.26 -15.02
N GLU A 536 -8.17 14.97 -16.09
CA GLU A 536 -9.55 15.02 -16.62
C GLU A 536 -10.05 13.61 -16.97
N ASP A 537 -11.28 13.30 -16.59
CA ASP A 537 -11.86 11.95 -16.71
C ASP A 537 -10.87 10.86 -16.25
N PRO A 538 -10.50 10.84 -14.95
CA PRO A 538 -9.37 10.06 -14.47
C PRO A 538 -9.59 8.55 -14.60
N THR A 539 -10.82 8.08 -14.75
CA THR A 539 -11.14 6.67 -14.97
C THR A 539 -11.09 6.24 -16.43
N GLU A 540 -11.06 7.20 -17.37
CA GLU A 540 -11.08 6.93 -18.80
C GLU A 540 -9.67 6.83 -19.37
N PHE A 541 -9.49 5.89 -20.31
CA PHE A 541 -8.24 5.73 -21.03
C PHE A 541 -8.12 6.77 -22.14
N GLN A 542 -7.04 7.57 -22.07
CA GLN A 542 -6.73 8.57 -23.09
C GLN A 542 -5.31 8.34 -23.63
N CYS A 543 -5.18 7.81 -24.85
CA CYS A 543 -3.87 7.44 -25.42
C CYS A 543 -2.91 8.63 -25.59
N SER A 544 -3.42 9.85 -25.72
CA SER A 544 -2.65 11.09 -25.86
C SER A 544 -2.42 11.83 -24.54
N ARG A 545 -2.80 11.27 -23.38
CA ARG A 545 -2.74 11.99 -22.08
C ARG A 545 -1.36 12.51 -21.73
N PHE A 546 -0.31 11.78 -22.13
CA PHE A 546 1.09 12.13 -21.91
C PHE A 546 1.76 12.70 -23.17
N LEU A 547 0.97 13.21 -24.11
CA LEU A 547 1.43 13.94 -25.28
C LEU A 547 1.00 15.41 -25.20
N ASP A 548 1.87 16.30 -25.65
CA ASP A 548 1.54 17.71 -25.88
C ASP A 548 0.95 17.93 -27.28
N GLU A 549 0.63 19.18 -27.60
CA GLU A 549 0.06 19.58 -28.90
C GLU A 549 0.97 19.25 -30.10
N ASN A 550 2.27 19.07 -29.88
CA ASN A 550 3.26 18.71 -30.89
C ASN A 550 3.54 17.18 -30.93
N GLY A 551 2.78 16.38 -30.18
CA GLY A 551 3.00 14.93 -30.06
C GLY A 551 4.28 14.56 -29.30
N GLN A 552 4.86 15.49 -28.55
CA GLN A 552 6.01 15.25 -27.67
C GLN A 552 5.55 14.90 -26.27
N LYS A 553 6.45 14.36 -25.44
CA LYS A 553 6.11 13.94 -24.07
C LYS A 553 5.67 15.12 -23.21
N LYS A 554 4.40 15.12 -22.78
CA LYS A 554 3.86 16.04 -21.78
C LYS A 554 4.35 15.67 -20.39
N THR A 555 4.94 16.63 -19.69
CA THR A 555 5.46 16.46 -18.32
C THR A 555 4.86 17.42 -17.29
N ASP A 556 3.96 18.29 -17.75
CA ASP A 556 3.41 19.38 -16.96
C ASP A 556 1.98 19.02 -16.54
N PHE A 557 1.84 18.67 -15.26
CA PHE A 557 0.59 18.36 -14.59
C PHE A 557 0.48 19.18 -13.31
N TYR A 558 -0.73 19.55 -12.92
CA TYR A 558 -0.97 20.54 -11.88
C TYR A 558 -2.00 20.03 -10.88
N LYS A 559 -1.86 20.49 -9.63
CA LYS A 559 -2.88 20.37 -8.59
C LYS A 559 -2.89 21.68 -7.80
N ASN A 560 -4.07 22.24 -7.54
CA ASN A 560 -4.27 23.52 -6.87
C ASN A 560 -3.45 24.66 -7.52
N GLY A 561 -3.41 24.68 -8.86
CA GLY A 561 -2.62 25.66 -9.63
C GLY A 561 -1.10 25.52 -9.51
N ARG A 562 -0.59 24.50 -8.80
CA ARG A 562 0.84 24.25 -8.60
C ARG A 562 1.29 23.06 -9.46
N LYS A 563 2.44 23.22 -10.13
CA LYS A 563 3.04 22.15 -10.93
C LYS A 563 3.51 21.00 -10.03
N LEU A 564 3.10 19.78 -10.36
CA LEU A 564 3.57 18.57 -9.69
C LEU A 564 4.99 18.24 -10.15
N ARG A 565 5.87 17.93 -9.19
CA ARG A 565 7.21 17.42 -9.49
C ARG A 565 7.15 15.97 -10.00
N GLN A 566 6.20 15.20 -9.48
CA GLN A 566 5.97 13.80 -9.80
C GLN A 566 4.48 13.65 -10.05
N PHE A 567 4.12 13.28 -11.28
CA PHE A 567 2.73 13.13 -11.70
C PHE A 567 2.36 11.67 -11.96
N LEU A 568 3.34 10.85 -12.35
CA LEU A 568 3.17 9.43 -12.61
C LEU A 568 4.25 8.64 -11.84
N LEU A 569 3.83 7.64 -11.07
CA LEU A 569 4.68 6.91 -10.10
C LEU A 569 4.50 5.37 -10.11
N PRO A 570 4.28 4.70 -11.26
CA PRO A 570 4.11 3.24 -11.30
C PRO A 570 5.39 2.50 -10.89
N PHE A 571 6.56 3.14 -11.10
CA PHE A 571 7.87 2.61 -10.76
C PHE A 571 8.41 3.10 -9.40
N GLY A 572 7.58 3.79 -8.60
CA GLY A 572 8.03 4.42 -7.35
C GLY A 572 8.88 5.67 -7.58
N SER A 573 9.62 6.10 -6.55
CA SER A 573 10.48 7.29 -6.60
C SER A 573 11.62 7.24 -5.57
N GLY A 574 12.68 7.98 -5.85
CA GLY A 574 13.86 8.11 -4.99
C GLY A 574 14.57 6.78 -4.78
N VAL A 575 14.93 6.47 -3.52
CA VAL A 575 15.65 5.24 -3.16
C VAL A 575 14.83 3.94 -3.34
N SER A 576 13.52 4.06 -3.52
CA SER A 576 12.62 2.93 -3.82
C SER A 576 12.09 2.95 -5.25
N GLU A 577 12.79 3.64 -6.16
CA GLU A 577 12.49 3.62 -7.59
C GLU A 577 12.95 2.30 -8.22
N CYS A 578 12.14 1.71 -9.10
CA CYS A 578 12.46 0.48 -9.80
C CYS A 578 13.74 0.63 -10.65
N PRO A 579 14.78 -0.19 -10.43
CA PRO A 579 15.99 -0.13 -11.23
C PRO A 579 15.79 -0.64 -12.66
N GLY A 580 14.81 -1.53 -12.88
CA GLY A 580 14.49 -2.13 -14.18
C GLY A 580 13.56 -1.29 -15.06
N ARG A 581 13.11 -0.11 -14.62
CA ARG A 581 12.08 0.69 -15.34
C ARG A 581 12.41 0.98 -16.80
N PHE A 582 13.68 1.20 -17.13
CA PHE A 582 14.10 1.43 -18.51
C PHE A 582 13.99 0.15 -19.35
N PHE A 583 14.37 -1.00 -18.79
CA PHE A 583 14.18 -2.29 -19.45
C PHE A 583 12.70 -2.61 -19.62
N ALA A 584 11.89 -2.42 -18.56
CA ALA A 584 10.45 -2.68 -18.57
C ALA A 584 9.70 -1.91 -19.67
N ILE A 585 9.93 -0.59 -19.81
CA ILE A 585 9.31 0.18 -20.88
C ILE A 585 9.78 -0.30 -22.26
N ASN A 586 11.05 -0.66 -22.40
CA ASN A 586 11.61 -1.12 -23.68
C ASN A 586 11.06 -2.48 -24.07
N GLU A 587 11.01 -3.47 -23.18
CA GLU A 587 10.47 -4.79 -23.49
C GLU A 587 8.97 -4.74 -23.85
N ILE A 588 8.19 -3.88 -23.18
CA ILE A 588 6.79 -3.63 -23.54
C ILE A 588 6.70 -3.00 -24.94
N LYS A 589 7.49 -1.96 -25.24
CA LYS A 589 7.51 -1.35 -26.58
C LYS A 589 7.91 -2.35 -27.66
N GLN A 590 8.89 -3.21 -27.40
CA GLN A 590 9.32 -4.25 -28.33
C GLN A 590 8.21 -5.26 -28.60
N PHE A 591 7.56 -5.76 -27.54
CA PHE A 591 6.42 -6.66 -27.67
C PHE A 591 5.28 -6.03 -28.47
N LEU A 592 4.86 -4.81 -28.13
CA LEU A 592 3.77 -4.12 -28.83
C LEU A 592 4.13 -3.86 -30.30
N THR A 593 5.38 -3.49 -30.57
CA THR A 593 5.87 -3.31 -31.94
C THR A 593 5.77 -4.59 -32.75
N LEU A 594 6.23 -5.71 -32.20
CA LEU A 594 6.16 -7.01 -32.87
C LEU A 594 4.70 -7.50 -33.00
N ALA A 595 3.88 -7.31 -31.97
CA ALA A 595 2.46 -7.66 -32.00
C ALA A 595 1.74 -6.90 -33.12
N LEU A 596 1.91 -5.58 -33.20
CA LEU A 596 1.32 -4.73 -34.23
C LEU A 596 1.94 -4.92 -35.63
N CYS A 597 3.18 -5.42 -35.70
CA CYS A 597 3.87 -5.70 -36.96
C CYS A 597 3.46 -7.06 -37.55
N HIS A 598 3.41 -8.10 -36.72
CA HIS A 598 3.29 -9.49 -37.14
C HIS A 598 1.88 -10.05 -37.05
N TYR A 599 0.96 -9.42 -36.32
CA TYR A 599 -0.38 -9.98 -36.12
C TYR A 599 -1.49 -9.07 -36.61
N ASP A 600 -2.54 -9.69 -37.15
CA ASP A 600 -3.89 -9.13 -37.13
C ASP A 600 -4.54 -9.59 -35.82
N MET A 601 -5.12 -8.67 -35.05
CA MET A 601 -5.64 -8.92 -33.70
C MET A 601 -6.98 -8.21 -33.51
N GLU A 602 -7.94 -8.92 -32.92
CA GLU A 602 -9.28 -8.42 -32.63
C GLU A 602 -9.69 -8.91 -31.24
N LEU A 603 -10.16 -8.00 -30.39
CA LEU A 603 -10.85 -8.41 -29.16
C LEU A 603 -12.24 -8.88 -29.50
N HIS A 604 -12.65 -9.99 -28.89
CA HIS A 604 -14.03 -10.41 -28.96
C HIS A 604 -14.89 -9.50 -28.07
N ASP A 605 -16.04 -9.06 -28.59
CA ASP A 605 -17.02 -8.23 -27.87
C ASP A 605 -16.50 -6.86 -27.36
N LEU A 606 -16.16 -5.97 -28.30
CA LEU A 606 -15.81 -4.57 -28.00
C LEU A 606 -16.93 -3.77 -27.30
N ALA A 607 -18.17 -4.26 -27.33
CA ALA A 607 -19.32 -3.59 -26.73
C ALA A 607 -19.42 -3.82 -25.20
N ALA A 608 -18.75 -4.85 -24.67
CA ALA A 608 -18.68 -5.11 -23.22
C ALA A 608 -17.99 -3.95 -22.48
N ALA A 609 -18.35 -3.74 -21.21
CA ALA A 609 -17.72 -2.71 -20.36
C ALA A 609 -16.19 -2.89 -20.24
N PRO A 610 -15.42 -1.83 -19.90
CA PRO A 610 -13.99 -1.97 -19.62
C PRO A 610 -13.73 -3.00 -18.50
N LEU A 611 -12.65 -3.78 -18.65
CA LEU A 611 -12.26 -4.76 -17.65
C LEU A 611 -11.93 -4.09 -16.30
N GLU A 612 -12.41 -4.71 -15.23
CA GLU A 612 -12.03 -4.34 -13.86
C GLU A 612 -10.64 -4.88 -13.51
N THR A 613 -9.94 -4.18 -12.63
CA THR A 613 -8.67 -4.62 -12.04
C THR A 613 -8.91 -5.56 -10.84
N ASP A 614 -7.99 -6.49 -10.62
CA ASP A 614 -7.99 -7.34 -9.43
C ASP A 614 -7.35 -6.62 -8.23
N CYS A 615 -8.19 -5.97 -7.42
CA CYS A 615 -7.76 -5.24 -6.24
C CYS A 615 -7.14 -6.10 -5.12
N THR A 616 -7.22 -7.44 -5.18
CA THR A 616 -6.58 -8.31 -4.18
C THR A 616 -5.06 -8.17 -4.17
N ARG A 617 -4.48 -7.62 -5.25
CA ARG A 617 -3.04 -7.38 -5.43
C ARG A 617 -2.60 -5.94 -5.15
N ALA A 618 -3.49 -5.11 -4.62
CA ALA A 618 -3.15 -3.73 -4.30
C ALA A 618 -1.99 -3.65 -3.30
N GLY A 619 -1.10 -2.68 -3.54
CA GLY A 619 0.19 -2.54 -2.86
C GLY A 619 1.35 -3.24 -3.58
N LEU A 620 1.09 -4.23 -4.45
CA LEU A 620 2.15 -5.05 -5.05
C LEU A 620 2.67 -4.56 -6.40
N GLY A 621 2.05 -3.52 -6.98
CA GLY A 621 2.48 -2.93 -8.24
C GLY A 621 1.32 -2.71 -9.21
N ILE A 622 1.39 -3.35 -10.37
CA ILE A 622 0.38 -3.27 -11.43
C ILE A 622 -0.69 -4.33 -11.17
N LEU A 623 -1.95 -3.89 -11.08
CA LEU A 623 -3.09 -4.78 -10.88
C LEU A 623 -3.37 -5.54 -12.17
N PRO A 624 -3.46 -6.88 -12.17
CA PRO A 624 -3.90 -7.64 -13.34
C PRO A 624 -5.41 -7.44 -13.59
N PRO A 625 -5.93 -7.86 -14.75
CA PRO A 625 -7.37 -7.91 -14.97
C PRO A 625 -8.02 -8.93 -14.01
N LYS A 626 -9.26 -8.64 -13.58
CA LYS A 626 -10.04 -9.53 -12.73
C LYS A 626 -10.47 -10.82 -13.44
N HIS A 627 -10.61 -10.77 -14.75
CA HIS A 627 -10.87 -11.89 -15.64
C HIS A 627 -10.26 -11.62 -17.02
N ASP A 628 -9.89 -12.67 -17.72
CA ASP A 628 -9.32 -12.56 -19.06
C ASP A 628 -10.40 -12.21 -20.11
N VAL A 629 -9.96 -11.69 -21.25
CA VAL A 629 -10.80 -11.38 -22.42
C VAL A 629 -10.34 -12.19 -23.63
N SER A 630 -11.28 -12.63 -24.45
CA SER A 630 -10.95 -13.42 -25.63
C SER A 630 -10.31 -12.55 -26.72
N LEU A 631 -9.12 -12.97 -27.16
CA LEU A 631 -8.37 -12.41 -28.28
C LEU A 631 -8.47 -13.37 -29.47
N ARG A 632 -8.89 -12.84 -30.62
CA ARG A 632 -8.74 -13.52 -31.91
C ARG A 632 -7.56 -12.91 -32.65
N TYR A 633 -6.62 -13.74 -33.08
CA TYR A 633 -5.41 -13.28 -33.76
C TYR A 633 -4.98 -14.22 -34.89
N ARG A 634 -4.23 -13.69 -35.86
CA ARG A 634 -3.52 -14.50 -36.85
C ARG A 634 -2.20 -13.85 -37.21
N PHE A 635 -1.22 -14.67 -37.56
CA PHE A 635 0.05 -14.19 -38.08
C PHE A 635 -0.13 -13.59 -39.49
N ARG A 636 0.47 -12.43 -39.76
CA ARG A 636 0.41 -11.76 -41.05
C ARG A 636 1.34 -12.43 -42.04
N ASN A 637 0.81 -12.82 -43.19
CA ASN A 637 1.62 -13.29 -44.32
C ASN A 637 1.98 -12.11 -45.25
N CYS A 638 3.22 -12.10 -45.75
CA CYS A 638 3.71 -11.05 -46.66
C CYS A 638 2.86 -10.90 -47.96
N VAL A 639 2.10 -11.95 -48.33
CA VAL A 639 1.22 -11.97 -49.51
C VAL A 639 -0.05 -11.11 -49.32
N THR A 640 -0.70 -11.18 -48.16
CA THR A 640 -1.96 -10.45 -47.90
C THR A 640 -1.77 -8.94 -47.71
N VAL A 641 -0.55 -8.50 -47.35
CA VAL A 641 -0.24 -7.06 -47.23
C VAL A 641 -0.21 -6.40 -48.60
N LYS A 642 0.32 -7.06 -49.65
CA LYS A 642 0.29 -6.51 -51.03
C LYS A 642 -1.14 -6.39 -51.57
N GLU A 643 -2.01 -7.36 -51.26
CA GLU A 643 -3.42 -7.34 -51.67
C GLU A 643 -4.23 -6.24 -50.95
N LYS A 644 -4.06 -6.07 -49.63
CA LYS A 644 -4.72 -4.97 -48.88
C LYS A 644 -4.22 -3.59 -49.29
N THR A 645 -2.91 -3.45 -49.54
CA THR A 645 -2.36 -2.15 -50.00
C THR A 645 -2.85 -1.82 -51.42
N ALA A 646 -3.01 -2.83 -52.29
CA ALA A 646 -3.59 -2.65 -53.61
C ALA A 646 -5.09 -2.30 -53.54
N GLN A 647 -5.88 -2.93 -52.67
CA GLN A 647 -7.29 -2.61 -52.47
C GLN A 647 -7.52 -1.23 -51.85
N ASN A 648 -6.70 -0.82 -50.88
CA ASN A 648 -6.80 0.50 -50.26
C ASN A 648 -6.33 1.61 -51.21
N ALA A 649 -5.33 1.36 -52.06
CA ALA A 649 -4.96 2.28 -53.14
C ALA A 649 -6.05 2.42 -54.21
N TYR A 650 -6.80 1.33 -54.47
CA TYR A 650 -7.97 1.34 -55.37
C TYR A 650 -9.17 2.09 -54.75
N ALA A 651 -9.41 1.96 -53.46
CA ALA A 651 -10.46 2.69 -52.74
C ALA A 651 -10.15 4.19 -52.58
N ALA A 652 -8.87 4.55 -52.39
CA ALA A 652 -8.41 5.94 -52.33
C ALA A 652 -8.39 6.63 -53.71
N SER A 653 -8.24 5.89 -54.81
CA SER A 653 -8.36 6.45 -56.17
C SER A 653 -9.83 6.62 -56.61
N ALA A 654 -10.76 5.84 -56.03
CA ALA A 654 -12.20 5.93 -56.29
C ALA A 654 -12.91 7.04 -55.49
N SER A 655 -12.23 7.71 -54.56
CA SER A 655 -12.79 8.74 -53.68
C SER A 655 -12.01 10.07 -53.78
N LYS A 656 -12.06 10.71 -54.96
CA LYS A 656 -11.76 12.15 -55.08
C LYS A 656 -13.04 12.93 -55.36
N PRO A 657 -13.50 13.82 -54.47
CA PRO A 657 -14.38 14.90 -54.85
C PRO A 657 -13.56 16.02 -55.51
N ALA A 658 -14.04 16.51 -56.64
CA ALA A 658 -13.54 17.71 -57.28
C ALA A 658 -13.84 18.94 -56.40
N LEU A 659 -12.82 19.68 -56.04
CA LEU A 659 -12.94 21.05 -55.55
C LEU A 659 -11.81 21.85 -56.18
N LEU A 660 -12.17 22.70 -57.14
CA LEU A 660 -11.57 24.01 -57.35
C LEU A 660 -12.42 24.85 -58.33
N ALA A 661 -12.73 26.06 -57.84
CA ALA A 661 -12.89 27.34 -58.52
C ALA A 661 -14.14 27.59 -59.40
N GLU A 662 -14.92 28.59 -58.96
CA GLU A 662 -15.48 29.76 -59.67
C GLU A 662 -16.85 30.10 -59.06
N ALA A 663 -17.35 31.33 -58.98
CA ALA A 663 -16.84 32.69 -59.08
C ALA A 663 -17.94 33.57 -58.46
N SER A 664 -17.55 34.77 -58.03
CA SER A 664 -18.40 35.93 -57.78
C SER A 664 -19.47 36.15 -58.85
N ASN A 665 -20.74 36.36 -58.49
CA ASN A 665 -21.45 37.63 -58.70
C ASN A 665 -22.92 37.61 -58.24
N GLU A 666 -23.36 38.80 -57.79
CA GLU A 666 -24.71 39.36 -57.84
C GLU A 666 -25.84 38.75 -56.98
N SER A 667 -26.25 39.52 -55.96
CA SER A 667 -27.53 40.24 -56.03
C SER A 667 -27.67 41.23 -54.88
N SER A 668 -27.80 42.49 -55.28
CA SER A 668 -28.37 43.59 -54.50
C SER A 668 -29.84 43.33 -54.18
N VAL A 669 -30.32 43.97 -53.11
CA VAL A 669 -31.55 44.80 -53.01
C VAL A 669 -32.11 44.75 -51.57
N GLU A 670 -32.09 45.93 -50.92
CA GLU A 670 -33.11 46.59 -50.06
C GLU A 670 -33.84 45.75 -48.99
N GLU A 671 -34.28 46.21 -47.82
CA GLU A 671 -34.46 47.45 -47.03
C GLU A 671 -34.99 46.87 -45.68
N GLY A 672 -34.95 47.45 -44.49
CA GLY A 672 -34.70 48.79 -43.99
C GLY A 672 -35.06 48.80 -42.49
N ASN A 673 -34.55 49.84 -41.81
CA ASN A 673 -34.73 50.28 -40.41
C ASN A 673 -34.05 49.52 -39.28
#